data_AF-A0A7K6R1P0-F1
#
_entry.id   AF-A0A7K6R1P0-F1
#
_cell.length_a   1.000
_cell.length_b   1.000
_cell.length_c   1.000
_cell.angle_alpha   90.00
_cell.angle_beta   90.00
_cell.angle_gamma   90.00
#
_symmetry.space_group_name_H-M   'P 1'
#
loop_
_entity.id
_entity.type
_entity.pdbx_description
1 polymer ?
#
loop_
_entity_poly.entity_id
_entity_poly.type
_entity_poly.pdbx_seq_one_letter_code
_entity_poly.pdbx_strand_id
1 'polypeptide(L)'
;GHFTSAEDLNLLIAKNTRLEIYVVTAEGLRPVKEVGMYGKTAVMELFRPKGESKDLLFILTAKYNACILEYKQNGDSIDIITRAHGNVQDRIGRPSETGIIGIIDPECRMIGLRLYDGLFKVIPLDRENKELKAFNIRLEELQVIDVKFLYGCQAPTICFVYQDPQGRHVKTYEVSLREKEFNKGPWKQENVEAEASMVIAVPEPFGGAIIIGQESITYHNGDKYLAIAPPIIKQSTIVCHNRVDPNGSRYLLGDMEGRLFMLLLEKEEQMDGTVTLKDLRVELLGETSIAECLTYLDNGVVFVGSRLGDSQLVKLNVDSNEQGSYVVAMETFTNLGPIVDMCVVDLERQGQGQLVTCSGAFKEGSLRIIRNGIGIHEHASIDLPGIKGLWPLRSDPHRETDNTLVLSFVGQTRVLMLNGEEVEETELTGFVDDQQTFFCGNVAHQQLIQITSASVRLVSQEPKSLVSEWKEPNGKNISVASCNSNQVVVAVGRALYYLEIRPQELRQISCTEMEHEVACLDITPLGDSNGMSPLCAIGLWTDISARILKLPSFELLHKEMLGGEIIPRSILMTTFESSHYLLCALGDGALFYFGLSLETGLLSDRKKVTLGTQPTVLRTFRSLSTTNVFACSDRPTVIYSSNHKLVFSNVNLKEVNYMCPLNSDGYPDSLALANNSTLTIGTIDEIQKLHIRTVPLYESPRKICYQEVSQCFGVLSSRIEVQDASGGTTALRPSASTQALSSSVSTSKLFSSSTAPHETSFGEEVEVHNLLIIDQHTFEVLHAHQFLQNEYALSLVSCKLGKDPNTYFIVGTAMVYPEEAEPKQGRIVVFHYSDGKLQSLAEKEVKGAVYSMVEFNGKLLASINSTVRLYEWTAEKELRTECNHYNNIMALYLKTKGDFILVGDLMRSVLLLAYKPMEGNFEEIARDFNPNWMSAVEILDDDNFLGAENAFNLFVCQKDSAATTDEERQHLQEVGLSHLGEFVNVFCHGSLVMQNLGETSTPTQGSVLFGTVNGMIGLVTSLSESWYNLLLDMQNRLNKVIKSHCHPTINCVPGRCHSLWIWLLDSSTWRSFHTERKTEPATGFIDGDLIESFLDISRPKMQEVVANLQIDDGSGMKREATVDDLIKIVEELTRIH
;
A
#
# COMPACT_ATOMS: atom_id res chain seq x y z
N GLY A 1 -8.49 12.74 -17.50
CA GLY A 1 -8.20 14.12 -17.96
C GLY A 1 -6.90 14.16 -18.74
N HIS A 2 -6.38 15.33 -19.08
CA HIS A 2 -5.17 15.50 -19.91
C HIS A 2 -4.10 16.30 -19.15
N PHE A 3 -3.39 15.63 -18.23
CA PHE A 3 -2.47 16.28 -17.29
C PHE A 3 -1.01 16.23 -17.75
N THR A 4 -0.54 15.09 -18.27
CA THR A 4 0.84 14.93 -18.77
C THR A 4 1.07 15.71 -20.07
N SER A 5 0.16 15.55 -21.02
CA SER A 5 0.12 16.23 -22.30
C SER A 5 -1.33 16.48 -22.73
N ALA A 6 -1.52 17.28 -23.79
CA ALA A 6 -2.85 17.56 -24.33
C ALA A 6 -3.49 16.35 -25.03
N GLU A 7 -2.68 15.39 -25.48
CA GLU A 7 -3.11 14.20 -26.23
C GLU A 7 -3.30 12.99 -25.31
N ASP A 8 -2.51 12.88 -24.24
CA ASP A 8 -2.57 11.72 -23.35
C ASP A 8 -3.81 11.75 -22.48
N LEU A 9 -4.52 10.63 -22.42
CA LEU A 9 -5.56 10.41 -21.42
C LEU A 9 -4.91 9.91 -20.12
N ASN A 10 -5.10 10.68 -19.06
CA ASN A 10 -4.53 10.46 -17.74
C ASN A 10 -5.61 10.08 -16.72
N LEU A 11 -5.25 9.13 -15.85
CA LEU A 11 -5.97 8.77 -14.64
C LEU A 11 -5.13 9.22 -13.43
N LEU A 12 -5.72 10.04 -12.56
CA LEU A 12 -5.09 10.50 -11.33
C LEU A 12 -5.84 9.87 -10.15
N ILE A 13 -5.11 9.28 -9.22
CA ILE A 13 -5.67 8.59 -8.06
C ILE A 13 -5.12 9.24 -6.79
N ALA A 14 -6.03 9.68 -5.91
CA ALA A 14 -5.66 10.19 -4.59
C ALA A 14 -5.80 9.07 -3.55
N LYS A 15 -4.67 8.67 -2.94
CA LYS A 15 -4.60 7.74 -1.82
C LYS A 15 -4.23 8.49 -0.55
N ASN A 16 -5.22 9.13 0.07
CA ASN A 16 -5.08 10.02 1.23
C ASN A 16 -4.02 11.13 1.03
N THR A 17 -2.76 10.85 1.37
CA THR A 17 -1.61 11.76 1.23
C THR A 17 -0.81 11.53 -0.05
N ARG A 18 -1.05 10.46 -0.81
CA ARG A 18 -0.34 10.18 -2.08
C ARG A 18 -1.20 10.50 -3.30
N LEU A 19 -0.54 10.97 -4.35
CA LEU A 19 -1.07 11.21 -5.68
C LEU A 19 -0.36 10.28 -6.67
N GLU A 20 -1.12 9.38 -7.28
CA GLU A 20 -0.63 8.49 -8.33
C GLU A 20 -1.13 8.98 -9.70
N ILE A 21 -0.24 9.01 -10.69
CA ILE A 21 -0.51 9.49 -12.05
C ILE A 21 -0.24 8.34 -13.03
N TYR A 22 -1.29 7.96 -13.76
CA TYR A 22 -1.26 6.94 -14.79
C TYR A 22 -1.64 7.50 -16.15
N VAL A 23 -1.05 6.93 -17.20
CA VAL A 23 -1.48 7.14 -18.59
C VAL A 23 -2.25 5.91 -19.07
N VAL A 24 -3.41 6.14 -19.66
CA VAL A 24 -4.25 5.08 -20.23
C VAL A 24 -3.64 4.61 -21.54
N THR A 25 -3.35 3.31 -21.64
CA THR A 25 -2.84 2.67 -22.85
C THR A 25 -3.81 1.58 -23.31
N ALA A 26 -3.59 1.01 -24.50
CA ALA A 26 -4.43 -0.07 -25.03
C ALA A 26 -4.34 -1.36 -24.19
N GLU A 27 -3.23 -1.56 -23.49
CA GLU A 27 -2.96 -2.76 -22.68
C GLU A 27 -3.38 -2.61 -21.21
N GLY A 28 -3.66 -1.39 -20.74
CA GLY A 28 -4.04 -1.13 -19.35
C GLY A 28 -3.64 0.27 -18.88
N LEU A 29 -3.11 0.35 -17.66
CA LEU A 29 -2.64 1.60 -17.04
C LEU A 29 -1.12 1.59 -16.93
N ARG A 30 -0.45 2.59 -17.53
CA ARG A 30 0.99 2.77 -17.38
C ARG A 30 1.27 3.77 -16.25
N PRO A 31 1.97 3.38 -15.16
CA PRO A 31 2.39 4.32 -14.12
C PRO A 31 3.38 5.33 -14.71
N VAL A 32 3.16 6.61 -14.40
CA VAL A 32 4.07 7.70 -14.84
C VAL A 32 4.81 8.27 -13.65
N LYS A 33 4.08 8.63 -12.60
CA LYS A 33 4.67 9.27 -11.43
C LYS A 33 3.77 9.08 -10.22
N GLU A 34 4.41 8.80 -9.10
CA GLU A 34 3.79 8.82 -7.79
C GLU A 34 4.47 9.91 -6.94
N VAL A 35 3.65 10.64 -6.19
CA VAL A 35 4.11 11.73 -5.35
C VAL A 35 3.33 11.76 -4.03
N GLY A 36 4.06 11.83 -2.91
CA GLY A 36 3.48 12.17 -1.62
C GLY A 36 3.22 13.67 -1.42
N MET A 37 2.22 13.99 -0.62
CA MET A 37 1.79 15.32 -0.23
C MET A 37 1.69 15.43 1.29
N TYR A 38 2.08 16.59 1.82
CA TYR A 38 1.92 16.92 3.24
C TYR A 38 0.49 17.37 3.57
N GLY A 39 -0.47 16.48 3.34
CA GLY A 39 -1.88 16.77 3.56
C GLY A 39 -2.78 15.66 3.07
N LYS A 40 -3.84 15.35 3.83
CA LYS A 40 -4.95 14.54 3.33
C LYS A 40 -5.65 15.28 2.19
N THR A 41 -5.67 14.70 1.01
CA THR A 41 -6.39 15.23 -0.16
C THR A 41 -7.89 15.19 0.12
N ALA A 42 -8.52 16.36 0.20
CA ALA A 42 -9.96 16.50 0.42
C ALA A 42 -10.70 16.76 -0.90
N VAL A 43 -10.11 17.55 -1.79
CA VAL A 43 -10.64 17.80 -3.14
C VAL A 43 -9.52 17.64 -4.14
N MET A 44 -9.82 16.96 -5.25
CA MET A 44 -8.93 16.80 -6.40
C MET A 44 -9.74 17.01 -7.67
N GLU A 45 -9.48 18.10 -8.39
CA GLU A 45 -10.21 18.44 -9.61
C GLU A 45 -9.28 18.92 -10.71
N LEU A 46 -9.50 18.45 -11.94
CA LEU A 46 -8.78 18.91 -13.13
C LEU A 46 -9.58 19.99 -13.84
N PHE A 47 -8.88 21.00 -14.35
CA PHE A 47 -9.51 22.07 -15.13
C PHE A 47 -8.55 22.62 -16.18
N ARG A 48 -9.11 23.16 -17.28
CA ARG A 48 -8.33 23.75 -18.38
C ARG A 48 -8.71 25.22 -18.59
N PRO A 49 -7.96 26.15 -18.00
CA PRO A 49 -8.13 27.58 -18.27
C PRO A 49 -7.87 27.93 -19.73
N LYS A 50 -8.55 28.96 -20.23
CA LYS A 50 -8.29 29.49 -21.58
C LYS A 50 -6.83 29.97 -21.69
N GLY A 51 -6.11 29.43 -22.67
CA GLY A 51 -4.72 29.76 -22.95
C GLY A 51 -3.67 28.95 -22.18
N GLU A 52 -4.06 27.87 -21.51
CA GLU A 52 -3.14 26.80 -21.08
C GLU A 52 -3.17 25.65 -22.10
N SER A 53 -2.04 24.94 -22.25
CA SER A 53 -1.90 23.87 -23.25
C SER A 53 -2.48 22.52 -22.80
N LYS A 54 -2.45 22.26 -21.49
CA LYS A 54 -2.85 21.02 -20.83
C LYS A 54 -3.64 21.35 -19.56
N ASP A 55 -4.23 20.34 -18.93
CA ASP A 55 -5.02 20.54 -17.72
C ASP A 55 -4.12 20.89 -16.53
N LEU A 56 -4.64 21.73 -15.64
CA LEU A 56 -4.06 22.00 -14.33
C LEU A 56 -4.83 21.21 -13.28
N LEU A 57 -4.12 20.85 -12.20
CA LEU A 57 -4.67 20.09 -11.10
C LEU A 57 -4.87 20.99 -9.89
N PHE A 58 -6.11 21.14 -9.43
CA PHE A 58 -6.44 21.80 -8.18
C PHE A 58 -6.52 20.76 -7.06
N ILE A 59 -5.79 21.00 -5.97
CA ILE A 59 -5.87 20.18 -4.76
C ILE A 59 -6.17 21.07 -3.56
N LEU A 60 -7.14 20.63 -2.75
CA LEU A 60 -7.41 21.16 -1.42
C LEU A 60 -7.18 20.06 -0.39
N THR A 61 -6.41 20.35 0.65
CA THR A 61 -6.19 19.41 1.75
C THR A 61 -7.22 19.58 2.88
N ALA A 62 -7.35 18.58 3.74
CA ALA A 62 -8.24 18.61 4.91
C ALA A 62 -7.86 19.71 5.93
N LYS A 63 -6.59 20.14 5.96
CA LYS A 63 -6.13 21.34 6.72
C LYS A 63 -6.30 22.64 5.91
N TYR A 64 -7.19 22.65 4.92
CA TYR A 64 -7.57 23.80 4.10
C TYR A 64 -6.42 24.43 3.30
N ASN A 65 -5.40 23.65 2.95
CA ASN A 65 -4.33 24.13 2.09
C ASN A 65 -4.73 23.92 0.62
N ALA A 66 -4.87 25.00 -0.12
CA ALA A 66 -5.25 25.00 -1.52
C ALA A 66 -4.01 25.18 -2.40
N CYS A 67 -3.97 24.50 -3.53
CA CYS A 67 -2.91 24.65 -4.52
C CYS A 67 -3.34 24.29 -5.93
N ILE A 68 -2.60 24.84 -6.90
CA ILE A 68 -2.72 24.51 -8.32
C ILE A 68 -1.37 23.97 -8.80
N LEU A 69 -1.40 22.79 -9.40
CA LEU A 69 -0.24 22.02 -9.83
C LEU A 69 -0.20 21.88 -11.36
N GLU A 70 1.02 21.83 -11.90
CA GLU A 70 1.28 21.57 -13.32
C GLU A 70 2.36 20.48 -13.46
N TYR A 71 2.11 19.51 -14.34
CA TYR A 71 3.09 18.48 -14.70
C TYR A 71 4.14 19.01 -15.68
N LYS A 72 5.43 18.81 -15.39
CA LYS A 72 6.53 19.10 -16.33
C LYS A 72 7.52 17.95 -16.41
N GLN A 73 7.86 17.59 -17.64
CA GLN A 73 8.86 16.59 -17.95
C GLN A 73 9.96 17.20 -18.82
N ASN A 74 11.21 17.10 -18.37
CA ASN A 74 12.41 17.54 -19.08
C ASN A 74 13.33 16.31 -19.26
N GLY A 75 13.25 15.63 -20.41
CA GLY A 75 13.96 14.36 -20.62
C GLY A 75 13.47 13.30 -19.63
N ASP A 76 14.39 12.69 -18.89
CA ASP A 76 14.08 11.66 -17.88
C ASP A 76 13.63 12.24 -16.52
N SER A 77 13.73 13.56 -16.34
CA SER A 77 13.30 14.23 -15.10
C SER A 77 11.83 14.63 -15.16
N ILE A 78 11.04 14.11 -14.22
CA ILE A 78 9.61 14.42 -14.05
C ILE A 78 9.43 15.17 -12.74
N ASP A 79 8.93 16.40 -12.83
CA ASP A 79 8.63 17.27 -11.69
C ASP A 79 7.18 17.78 -11.75
N ILE A 80 6.55 17.86 -10.57
CA ILE A 80 5.24 18.51 -10.42
C ILE A 80 5.46 19.88 -9.81
N ILE A 81 5.20 20.92 -10.59
CA ILE A 81 5.44 22.29 -10.17
C ILE A 81 4.19 22.91 -9.56
N THR A 82 4.38 23.77 -8.56
CA THR A 82 3.31 24.60 -8.02
C THR A 82 3.15 25.88 -8.83
N ARG A 83 1.93 26.14 -9.32
CA ARG A 83 1.57 27.41 -9.97
C ARG A 83 1.09 28.46 -8.96
N ALA A 84 0.25 28.05 -8.02
CA ALA A 84 -0.32 28.90 -6.98
C ALA A 84 -0.59 28.07 -5.72
N HIS A 85 -0.50 28.68 -4.54
CA HIS A 85 -0.81 28.04 -3.27
C HIS A 85 -1.23 29.05 -2.21
N GLY A 86 -2.03 28.60 -1.25
CA GLY A 86 -2.49 29.40 -0.12
C GLY A 86 -3.32 28.57 0.86
N ASN A 87 -3.42 29.03 2.10
CA ASN A 87 -4.34 28.44 3.07
C ASN A 87 -5.67 29.20 3.06
N VAL A 88 -6.77 28.47 2.86
CA VAL A 88 -8.13 29.03 2.73
C VAL A 88 -8.97 28.84 3.99
N GLN A 89 -8.37 28.47 5.12
CA GLN A 89 -9.03 28.33 6.41
C GLN A 89 -9.57 29.69 6.90
N ASP A 90 -10.78 29.68 7.46
CA ASP A 90 -11.28 30.81 8.24
C ASP A 90 -10.96 30.60 9.71
N ARG A 91 -10.59 31.68 10.41
CA ARG A 91 -10.29 31.61 11.86
C ARG A 91 -11.51 31.22 12.70
N ILE A 92 -12.70 31.46 12.17
CA ILE A 92 -13.98 31.16 12.80
C ILE A 92 -14.88 30.50 11.74
N GLY A 93 -15.51 29.40 12.10
CA GLY A 93 -16.39 28.67 11.21
C GLY A 93 -16.65 27.28 11.74
N ARG A 94 -17.91 26.84 11.71
CA ARG A 94 -18.27 25.46 12.03
C ARG A 94 -18.06 24.62 10.77
N PRO A 95 -17.19 23.60 10.78
CA PRO A 95 -17.03 22.71 9.64
C PRO A 95 -18.36 22.07 9.28
N SER A 96 -18.64 21.95 7.98
CA SER A 96 -19.90 21.35 7.52
C SER A 96 -19.96 19.85 7.72
N GLU A 97 -21.13 19.34 8.07
CA GLU A 97 -21.38 17.93 8.37
C GLU A 97 -21.10 17.00 7.16
N THR A 98 -21.58 17.39 5.98
CA THR A 98 -21.30 16.70 4.70
C THR A 98 -19.88 16.87 4.16
N GLY A 99 -18.96 17.46 4.95
CA GLY A 99 -17.55 17.60 4.60
C GLY A 99 -17.21 18.73 3.61
N ILE A 100 -15.99 18.70 3.11
CA ILE A 100 -15.43 19.70 2.19
C ILE A 100 -15.93 19.41 0.77
N ILE A 101 -16.55 20.41 0.14
CA ILE A 101 -16.88 20.36 -1.30
C ILE A 101 -16.05 21.42 -2.00
N GLY A 102 -15.33 21.02 -3.05
CA GLY A 102 -14.69 21.95 -3.97
C GLY A 102 -15.14 21.69 -5.39
N ILE A 103 -15.53 22.76 -6.07
CA ILE A 103 -16.09 22.72 -7.41
C ILE A 103 -15.48 23.84 -8.25
N ILE A 104 -15.31 23.57 -9.54
CA ILE A 104 -14.75 24.53 -10.49
C ILE A 104 -15.83 24.86 -11.52
N ASP A 105 -15.99 26.14 -11.83
CA ASP A 105 -16.89 26.59 -12.88
C ASP A 105 -16.42 26.05 -14.25
N PRO A 106 -17.32 25.54 -15.11
CA PRO A 106 -16.94 24.98 -16.41
C PRO A 106 -16.14 25.92 -17.32
N GLU A 107 -16.38 27.24 -17.23
CA GLU A 107 -15.61 28.25 -17.97
C GLU A 107 -14.28 28.62 -17.30
N CYS A 108 -13.94 27.95 -16.19
CA CYS A 108 -12.73 28.16 -15.39
C CYS A 108 -12.57 29.59 -14.87
N ARG A 109 -13.68 30.25 -14.49
CA ARG A 109 -13.67 31.63 -13.97
C ARG A 109 -13.34 31.71 -12.48
N MET A 110 -13.78 30.72 -11.72
CA MET A 110 -13.58 30.66 -10.27
C MET A 110 -13.61 29.22 -9.75
N ILE A 111 -13.08 29.04 -8.55
CA ILE A 111 -13.26 27.84 -7.73
C ILE A 111 -14.23 28.20 -6.59
N GLY A 112 -15.26 27.39 -6.42
CA GLY A 112 -16.20 27.45 -5.31
C GLY A 112 -15.86 26.40 -4.26
N LEU A 113 -15.80 26.81 -3.00
CA LEU A 113 -15.49 25.95 -1.87
C LEU A 113 -16.56 26.09 -0.80
N ARG A 114 -17.16 24.96 -0.39
CA ARG A 114 -18.02 24.87 0.78
C ARG A 114 -17.22 24.17 1.88
N LEU A 115 -16.72 24.99 2.81
CA LEU A 115 -15.89 24.54 3.94
C LEU A 115 -16.65 24.59 5.28
N TYR A 116 -17.45 25.62 5.47
CA TYR A 116 -18.17 25.92 6.71
C TYR A 116 -19.65 26.17 6.44
N ASP A 117 -20.48 25.90 7.43
CA ASP A 117 -21.93 26.13 7.31
C ASP A 117 -22.26 27.62 7.13
N GLY A 118 -23.17 27.91 6.19
CA GLY A 118 -23.62 29.28 5.87
C GLY A 118 -22.58 30.15 5.15
N LEU A 119 -21.44 29.59 4.71
CA LEU A 119 -20.41 30.31 3.97
C LEU A 119 -20.02 29.57 2.69
N PHE A 120 -20.06 30.29 1.57
CA PHE A 120 -19.53 29.82 0.30
C PHE A 120 -18.29 30.64 -0.07
N LYS A 121 -17.14 29.99 -0.09
CA LYS A 121 -15.86 30.62 -0.34
C LYS A 121 -15.52 30.55 -1.82
N VAL A 122 -15.13 31.68 -2.40
CA VAL A 122 -14.86 31.83 -3.83
C VAL A 122 -13.42 32.25 -4.04
N ILE A 123 -12.70 31.49 -4.87
CA ILE A 123 -11.34 31.81 -5.33
C ILE A 123 -11.41 32.27 -6.80
N PRO A 124 -11.11 33.55 -7.09
CA PRO A 124 -10.97 34.01 -8.47
C PRO A 124 -9.78 33.35 -9.17
N LEU A 125 -10.00 32.82 -10.38
CA LEU A 125 -8.97 32.19 -11.21
C LEU A 125 -8.23 33.19 -12.11
N ASP A 126 -7.80 34.31 -11.53
CA ASP A 126 -6.94 35.28 -12.22
C ASP A 126 -5.48 34.78 -12.23
N ARG A 127 -4.78 34.95 -13.35
CA ARG A 127 -3.37 34.50 -13.51
C ARG A 127 -2.41 35.15 -12.51
N GLU A 128 -2.77 36.30 -11.95
CA GLU A 128 -1.98 37.02 -10.95
C GLU A 128 -2.16 36.48 -9.52
N ASN A 129 -3.19 35.68 -9.26
CA ASN A 129 -3.57 35.21 -7.92
C ASN A 129 -2.72 34.01 -7.45
N LYS A 130 -1.41 34.19 -7.32
CA LYS A 130 -0.49 33.14 -6.87
C LYS A 130 -0.67 32.73 -5.41
N GLU A 131 -1.19 33.63 -4.58
CA GLU A 131 -1.46 33.41 -3.15
C GLU A 131 -2.84 32.78 -2.88
N LEU A 132 -3.62 32.49 -3.94
CA LEU A 132 -4.99 31.94 -3.86
C LEU A 132 -5.88 32.69 -2.86
N LYS A 133 -5.87 34.02 -2.91
CA LYS A 133 -6.74 34.83 -2.07
C LYS A 133 -8.19 34.56 -2.45
N ALA A 134 -8.99 34.24 -1.44
CA ALA A 134 -10.41 33.96 -1.55
C ALA A 134 -11.24 35.03 -0.84
N PHE A 135 -12.53 35.09 -1.15
CA PHE A 135 -13.52 35.83 -0.36
C PHE A 135 -14.72 34.95 -0.06
N ASN A 136 -15.42 35.25 1.02
CA ASN A 136 -16.59 34.49 1.47
C ASN A 136 -17.88 35.22 1.07
N ILE A 137 -18.86 34.47 0.59
CA ILE A 137 -20.24 34.92 0.37
C ILE A 137 -21.11 34.21 1.40
N ARG A 138 -22.01 34.97 2.03
CA ARG A 138 -22.95 34.41 3.01
C ARG A 138 -24.03 33.61 2.29
N LEU A 139 -24.22 32.36 2.71
CA LEU A 139 -25.27 31.46 2.25
C LEU A 139 -26.36 31.42 3.33
N GLU A 140 -27.61 31.73 2.97
CA GLU A 140 -28.72 31.76 3.94
C GLU A 140 -29.12 30.35 4.38
N GLU A 141 -29.03 29.40 3.45
CA GLU A 141 -29.22 27.97 3.70
C GLU A 141 -28.00 27.37 4.42
N LEU A 142 -28.21 26.74 5.59
CA LEU A 142 -27.11 26.26 6.44
C LEU A 142 -26.68 24.83 6.09
N GLN A 143 -27.64 23.91 5.97
CA GLN A 143 -27.38 22.48 5.75
C GLN A 143 -27.41 22.15 4.25
N VAL A 144 -26.33 22.47 3.56
CA VAL A 144 -26.15 22.12 2.14
C VAL A 144 -25.60 20.71 2.01
N ILE A 145 -26.23 19.88 1.18
CA ILE A 145 -25.87 18.47 0.94
C ILE A 145 -24.80 18.36 -0.14
N ASP A 146 -25.09 18.83 -1.36
CA ASP A 146 -24.15 18.85 -2.50
C ASP A 146 -24.35 20.11 -3.34
N VAL A 147 -23.28 20.56 -4.00
CA VAL A 147 -23.21 21.77 -4.83
C VAL A 147 -22.45 21.45 -6.11
N LYS A 148 -22.93 21.93 -7.26
CA LYS A 148 -22.19 21.93 -8.54
C LYS A 148 -22.42 23.23 -9.32
N PHE A 149 -21.43 23.64 -10.12
CA PHE A 149 -21.62 24.69 -11.10
C PHE A 149 -22.36 24.14 -12.33
N LEU A 150 -23.34 24.89 -12.83
CA LEU A 150 -24.10 24.55 -14.03
C LEU A 150 -23.32 24.90 -15.30
N TYR A 151 -23.57 24.13 -16.36
CA TYR A 151 -23.03 24.37 -17.70
C TYR A 151 -23.94 25.31 -18.50
N GLY A 152 -23.38 26.05 -19.46
CA GLY A 152 -24.13 26.87 -20.42
C GLY A 152 -24.76 28.16 -19.85
N CYS A 153 -24.30 28.62 -18.69
CA CYS A 153 -24.78 29.85 -18.05
C CYS A 153 -23.82 31.03 -18.28
N GLN A 154 -24.36 32.20 -18.67
CA GLN A 154 -23.58 33.41 -18.88
C GLN A 154 -22.84 33.87 -17.62
N ALA A 155 -23.50 33.79 -16.46
CA ALA A 155 -22.88 34.01 -15.16
C ALA A 155 -22.56 32.65 -14.51
N PRO A 156 -21.48 32.56 -13.70
CA PRO A 156 -21.20 31.36 -12.90
C PRO A 156 -22.41 31.06 -12.01
N THR A 157 -23.09 29.95 -12.27
CA THR A 157 -24.34 29.60 -11.59
C THR A 157 -24.12 28.32 -10.79
N ILE A 158 -24.37 28.37 -9.49
CA ILE A 158 -24.33 27.20 -8.62
C ILE A 158 -25.73 26.61 -8.48
N CYS A 159 -25.82 25.28 -8.49
CA CYS A 159 -27.00 24.50 -8.16
C CYS A 159 -26.65 23.61 -6.97
N PHE A 160 -27.52 23.60 -5.96
CA PHE A 160 -27.29 22.82 -4.75
C PHE A 160 -28.58 22.30 -4.13
N VAL A 161 -28.44 21.20 -3.41
CA VAL A 161 -29.49 20.64 -2.56
C VAL A 161 -29.20 21.03 -1.11
N TYR A 162 -30.21 21.50 -0.40
CA TYR A 162 -30.10 21.80 1.03
C TYR A 162 -31.28 21.22 1.80
N GLN A 163 -31.08 21.03 3.10
CA GLN A 163 -32.08 20.52 4.02
C GLN A 163 -32.55 21.63 4.96
N ASP A 164 -33.87 21.69 5.14
CA ASP A 164 -34.53 22.55 6.11
C ASP A 164 -35.64 21.75 6.85
N PRO A 165 -36.35 22.35 7.82
CA PRO A 165 -37.42 21.65 8.53
C PRO A 165 -38.63 21.23 7.65
N GLN A 166 -38.75 21.74 6.43
CA GLN A 166 -39.82 21.42 5.48
C GLN A 166 -39.43 20.28 4.53
N GLY A 167 -38.14 19.99 4.38
CA GLY A 167 -37.61 18.86 3.63
C GLY A 167 -36.28 19.18 2.95
N ARG A 168 -35.96 18.44 1.88
CA ARG A 168 -34.84 18.77 0.99
C ARG A 168 -35.36 19.56 -0.21
N HIS A 169 -34.61 20.60 -0.58
CA HIS A 169 -34.95 21.52 -1.67
C HIS A 169 -33.75 21.73 -2.59
N VAL A 170 -34.02 21.98 -3.87
CA VAL A 170 -33.01 22.39 -4.85
C VAL A 170 -33.13 23.89 -5.17
N LYS A 171 -32.01 24.60 -5.20
CA LYS A 171 -31.96 26.05 -5.47
C LYS A 171 -30.75 26.42 -6.32
N THR A 172 -30.84 27.55 -7.00
CA THR A 172 -29.76 28.11 -7.81
C THR A 172 -29.41 29.55 -7.41
N TYR A 173 -28.12 29.88 -7.50
CA TYR A 173 -27.61 31.26 -7.36
C TYR A 173 -26.62 31.60 -8.46
N GLU A 174 -26.64 32.86 -8.89
CA GLU A 174 -25.59 33.44 -9.74
C GLU A 174 -24.51 34.08 -8.87
N VAL A 175 -23.24 33.84 -9.18
CA VAL A 175 -22.11 34.32 -8.39
C VAL A 175 -21.46 35.52 -9.09
N SER A 176 -21.62 36.71 -8.51
CA SER A 176 -21.05 37.96 -9.05
C SER A 176 -19.65 38.20 -8.46
N LEU A 177 -18.59 37.98 -9.26
CA LEU A 177 -17.20 38.27 -8.84
C LEU A 177 -16.96 39.75 -8.53
N ARG A 178 -17.74 40.64 -9.14
CA ARG A 178 -17.61 42.09 -8.98
C ARG A 178 -18.26 42.60 -7.70
N GLU A 179 -19.47 42.12 -7.41
CA GLU A 179 -20.24 42.52 -6.22
C GLU A 179 -19.86 41.69 -4.99
N LYS A 180 -19.28 40.51 -5.19
CA LYS A 180 -18.95 39.53 -4.14
C LYS A 180 -20.17 39.05 -3.36
N GLU A 181 -21.31 38.99 -4.03
CA GLU A 181 -22.60 38.56 -3.48
C GLU A 181 -23.29 37.57 -4.43
N PHE A 182 -24.33 36.90 -3.92
CA PHE A 182 -25.20 36.04 -4.72
C PHE A 182 -26.32 36.86 -5.35
N ASN A 183 -26.51 36.67 -6.64
CA ASN A 183 -27.69 37.09 -7.38
C ASN A 183 -28.68 35.93 -7.49
N LYS A 184 -29.95 36.26 -7.70
CA LYS A 184 -31.01 35.26 -7.83
C LYS A 184 -30.76 34.39 -9.06
N GLY A 185 -30.69 33.07 -8.86
CA GLY A 185 -30.46 32.12 -9.94
C GLY A 185 -31.62 31.98 -10.94
N PRO A 186 -31.38 31.24 -12.04
CA PRO A 186 -32.34 31.09 -13.13
C PRO A 186 -33.59 30.27 -12.76
N TRP A 187 -33.52 29.40 -11.75
CA TRP A 187 -34.60 28.47 -11.40
C TRP A 187 -35.34 28.92 -10.14
N LYS A 188 -36.62 28.56 -10.05
CA LYS A 188 -37.39 28.66 -8.80
C LYS A 188 -37.01 27.48 -7.89
N GLN A 189 -37.15 27.68 -6.58
CA GLN A 189 -36.93 26.62 -5.60
C GLN A 189 -37.96 25.51 -5.81
N GLU A 190 -37.49 24.27 -5.94
CA GLU A 190 -38.33 23.07 -6.07
C GLU A 190 -38.10 22.12 -4.88
N ASN A 191 -39.15 21.41 -4.49
CA ASN A 191 -39.08 20.36 -3.48
C ASN A 191 -38.60 19.08 -4.14
N VAL A 192 -37.60 18.43 -3.54
CA VAL A 192 -37.04 17.16 -4.02
C VAL A 192 -37.30 16.05 -2.99
N GLU A 193 -36.93 14.82 -3.35
CA GLU A 193 -36.99 13.68 -2.46
C GLU A 193 -36.24 13.95 -1.13
N ALA A 194 -36.79 13.44 -0.02
CA ALA A 194 -36.21 13.61 1.31
C ALA A 194 -34.77 13.07 1.41
N GLU A 195 -34.42 12.08 0.58
CA GLU A 195 -33.09 11.46 0.53
C GLU A 195 -32.24 11.86 -0.69
N ALA A 196 -32.53 13.00 -1.32
CA ALA A 196 -31.70 13.56 -2.40
C ALA A 196 -30.25 13.79 -1.93
N SER A 197 -29.28 13.06 -2.48
CA SER A 197 -27.90 13.00 -2.01
C SER A 197 -26.89 13.65 -2.96
N MET A 198 -27.13 13.60 -4.28
CA MET A 198 -26.15 14.07 -5.29
C MET A 198 -26.76 15.03 -6.31
N VAL A 199 -25.94 15.98 -6.76
CA VAL A 199 -26.25 16.88 -7.88
C VAL A 199 -25.26 16.62 -9.02
N ILE A 200 -25.77 16.29 -10.21
CA ILE A 200 -24.98 16.13 -11.42
C ILE A 200 -25.30 17.28 -12.37
N ALA A 201 -24.34 18.17 -12.61
CA ALA A 201 -24.48 19.20 -13.63
C ALA A 201 -24.35 18.58 -15.04
N VAL A 202 -25.40 18.71 -15.85
CA VAL A 202 -25.46 18.14 -17.21
C VAL A 202 -24.84 19.14 -18.21
N PRO A 203 -23.90 18.71 -19.06
CA PRO A 203 -23.27 19.58 -20.05
C PRO A 203 -24.21 20.05 -21.18
N GLU A 204 -23.73 20.99 -21.97
CA GLU A 204 -24.30 21.24 -23.29
C GLU A 204 -24.18 19.98 -24.17
N PRO A 205 -25.21 19.62 -24.95
CA PRO A 205 -26.34 20.46 -25.37
C PRO A 205 -27.59 20.42 -24.47
N PHE A 206 -27.67 19.50 -23.49
CA PHE A 206 -28.88 19.38 -22.66
C PHE A 206 -28.99 20.49 -21.62
N GLY A 207 -27.89 20.82 -20.94
CA GLY A 207 -27.88 21.71 -19.78
C GLY A 207 -28.69 21.15 -18.60
N GLY A 208 -28.78 21.91 -17.50
CA GLY A 208 -29.55 21.52 -16.32
C GLY A 208 -28.78 20.69 -15.29
N ALA A 209 -29.51 20.12 -14.34
CA ALA A 209 -28.98 19.28 -13.28
C ALA A 209 -29.84 18.03 -13.05
N ILE A 210 -29.19 16.91 -12.78
CA ILE A 210 -29.84 15.67 -12.32
C ILE A 210 -29.65 15.59 -10.81
N ILE A 211 -30.73 15.29 -10.09
CA ILE A 211 -30.74 15.05 -8.65
C ILE A 211 -31.01 13.57 -8.43
N ILE A 212 -30.09 12.90 -7.75
CA ILE A 212 -30.21 11.48 -7.41
C ILE A 212 -30.65 11.38 -5.95
N GLY A 213 -31.79 10.72 -5.73
CA GLY A 213 -32.26 10.26 -4.43
C GLY A 213 -32.08 8.75 -4.26
N GLN A 214 -32.69 8.21 -3.20
CA GLN A 214 -32.65 6.78 -2.92
C GLN A 214 -33.70 6.01 -3.74
N GLU A 215 -34.87 6.61 -3.96
CA GLU A 215 -35.97 5.98 -4.70
C GLU A 215 -36.21 6.60 -6.08
N SER A 216 -35.81 7.85 -6.31
CA SER A 216 -36.07 8.58 -7.55
C SER A 216 -34.86 9.34 -8.10
N ILE A 217 -34.83 9.49 -9.42
CA ILE A 217 -33.89 10.36 -10.14
C ILE A 217 -34.71 11.42 -10.86
N THR A 218 -34.36 12.69 -10.63
CA THR A 218 -35.07 13.83 -11.22
C THR A 218 -34.12 14.72 -12.03
N TYR A 219 -34.58 15.25 -13.16
CA TYR A 219 -33.83 16.19 -13.99
C TYR A 219 -34.54 17.55 -14.01
N HIS A 220 -33.75 18.60 -13.83
CA HIS A 220 -34.19 19.98 -13.69
C HIS A 220 -33.45 20.89 -14.68
N ASN A 221 -34.19 21.62 -15.51
CA ASN A 221 -33.62 22.63 -16.39
C ASN A 221 -34.63 23.75 -16.68
N GLY A 222 -34.69 24.76 -15.81
CA GLY A 222 -35.64 25.87 -15.93
C GLY A 222 -37.07 25.40 -15.69
N ASP A 223 -37.88 25.37 -16.74
CA ASP A 223 -39.27 24.89 -16.68
C ASP A 223 -39.40 23.39 -16.98
N LYS A 224 -38.31 22.73 -17.40
CA LYS A 224 -38.33 21.31 -17.76
C LYS A 224 -38.00 20.44 -16.55
N TYR A 225 -38.94 19.57 -16.20
CA TYR A 225 -38.85 18.62 -15.11
C TYR A 225 -39.15 17.20 -15.61
N LEU A 226 -38.28 16.24 -15.29
CA LEU A 226 -38.49 14.81 -15.53
C LEU A 226 -38.16 14.04 -14.26
N ALA A 227 -38.93 12.98 -13.99
CA ALA A 227 -38.73 12.14 -12.81
C ALA A 227 -38.96 10.67 -13.17
N ILE A 228 -38.06 9.81 -12.71
CA ILE A 228 -38.17 8.36 -12.80
C ILE A 228 -37.93 7.73 -11.43
N ALA A 229 -38.60 6.62 -11.15
CA ALA A 229 -38.41 5.84 -9.92
C ALA A 229 -38.24 4.35 -10.27
N PRO A 230 -37.08 3.93 -10.78
CA PRO A 230 -36.82 2.52 -11.04
C PRO A 230 -36.84 1.69 -9.75
N PRO A 231 -37.52 0.53 -9.69
CA PRO A 231 -37.58 -0.27 -8.46
C PRO A 231 -36.22 -0.85 -8.04
N ILE A 232 -35.24 -0.88 -8.95
CA ILE A 232 -33.92 -1.46 -8.71
C ILE A 232 -33.06 -0.54 -7.81
N ILE A 233 -33.24 0.79 -7.91
CA ILE A 233 -32.45 1.75 -7.11
C ILE A 233 -32.90 1.82 -5.65
N LYS A 234 -34.14 1.40 -5.34
CA LYS A 234 -34.66 1.37 -3.97
C LYS A 234 -33.90 0.40 -3.05
N GLN A 235 -33.20 -0.58 -3.62
CA GLN A 235 -32.52 -1.62 -2.84
C GLN A 235 -31.24 -1.14 -2.17
N SER A 236 -30.54 -0.15 -2.74
CA SER A 236 -29.28 0.35 -2.21
C SER A 236 -29.04 1.80 -2.63
N THR A 237 -28.41 2.58 -1.76
CA THR A 237 -28.13 4.00 -2.01
C THR A 237 -27.01 4.16 -3.04
N ILE A 238 -27.24 5.02 -4.04
CA ILE A 238 -26.22 5.43 -5.01
C ILE A 238 -25.24 6.41 -4.34
N VAL A 239 -23.95 6.13 -4.43
CA VAL A 239 -22.88 6.88 -3.73
C VAL A 239 -21.93 7.62 -4.65
N CYS A 240 -21.79 7.18 -5.91
CA CYS A 240 -20.88 7.82 -6.85
C CYS A 240 -21.44 7.81 -8.27
N HIS A 241 -20.96 8.76 -9.08
CA HIS A 241 -21.34 8.87 -10.48
C HIS A 241 -20.15 9.24 -11.37
N ASN A 242 -20.23 8.91 -12.65
CA ASN A 242 -19.28 9.36 -13.65
C ASN A 242 -19.94 9.59 -15.00
N ARG A 243 -19.48 10.61 -15.73
CA ARG A 243 -19.97 10.91 -17.07
C ARG A 243 -19.17 10.12 -18.09
N VAL A 244 -19.86 9.29 -18.89
CA VAL A 244 -19.23 8.49 -19.96
C VAL A 244 -19.04 9.34 -21.22
N ASP A 245 -20.12 9.96 -21.69
CA ASP A 245 -20.08 10.78 -22.91
C ASP A 245 -19.90 12.26 -22.57
N PRO A 246 -19.00 13.00 -23.25
CA PRO A 246 -18.79 14.43 -22.99
C PRO A 246 -20.06 15.29 -23.09
N ASN A 247 -21.03 14.87 -23.91
CA ASN A 247 -22.32 15.55 -24.11
C ASN A 247 -23.37 15.26 -23.02
N GLY A 248 -23.08 14.36 -22.07
CA GLY A 248 -24.01 13.97 -21.01
C GLY A 248 -25.09 12.96 -21.43
N SER A 249 -24.90 12.17 -22.48
CA SER A 249 -25.91 11.17 -22.89
C SER A 249 -25.94 9.93 -21.98
N ARG A 250 -24.78 9.53 -21.44
CA ARG A 250 -24.62 8.33 -20.62
C ARG A 250 -23.83 8.65 -19.34
N TYR A 251 -24.33 8.13 -18.22
CA TYR A 251 -23.71 8.24 -16.91
C TYR A 251 -23.63 6.86 -16.25
N LEU A 252 -22.53 6.61 -15.55
CA LEU A 252 -22.37 5.46 -14.66
C LEU A 252 -22.76 5.86 -13.25
N LEU A 253 -23.49 4.99 -12.56
CA LEU A 253 -23.87 5.15 -11.16
C LEU A 253 -23.43 3.90 -10.38
N GLY A 254 -22.79 4.08 -9.22
CA GLY A 254 -22.39 3.00 -8.32
C GLY A 254 -23.13 3.09 -6.99
N ASP A 255 -23.61 1.94 -6.49
CA ASP A 255 -24.27 1.85 -5.18
C ASP A 255 -23.38 1.27 -4.07
N MET A 256 -23.91 1.24 -2.84
CA MET A 256 -23.20 0.69 -1.67
C MET A 256 -23.06 -0.84 -1.69
N GLU A 257 -23.89 -1.56 -2.44
CA GLU A 257 -23.75 -3.01 -2.64
C GLU A 257 -22.72 -3.37 -3.72
N GLY A 258 -22.20 -2.37 -4.44
CA GLY A 258 -21.26 -2.52 -5.54
C GLY A 258 -21.92 -2.88 -6.88
N ARG A 259 -23.19 -2.58 -7.08
CA ARG A 259 -23.86 -2.69 -8.38
C ARG A 259 -23.53 -1.48 -9.23
N LEU A 260 -23.36 -1.72 -10.52
CA LEU A 260 -23.06 -0.69 -11.50
C LEU A 260 -24.26 -0.50 -12.43
N PHE A 261 -24.76 0.73 -12.48
CA PHE A 261 -25.86 1.13 -13.34
C PHE A 261 -25.40 2.08 -14.45
N MET A 262 -26.13 2.05 -15.56
CA MET A 262 -26.04 3.03 -16.63
C MET A 262 -27.33 3.87 -16.64
N LEU A 263 -27.18 5.19 -16.47
CA LEU A 263 -28.24 6.17 -16.67
C LEU A 263 -28.09 6.77 -18.07
N LEU A 264 -29.12 6.59 -18.90
CA LEU A 264 -29.20 7.10 -20.26
C LEU A 264 -30.18 8.27 -20.35
N LEU A 265 -29.74 9.33 -21.01
CA LEU A 265 -30.53 10.51 -21.33
C LEU A 265 -30.97 10.41 -22.80
N GLU A 266 -32.24 10.11 -23.05
CA GLU A 266 -32.75 10.00 -24.42
C GLU A 266 -32.87 11.37 -25.07
N LYS A 267 -32.08 11.61 -26.13
CA LYS A 267 -32.16 12.85 -26.90
C LYS A 267 -33.38 12.89 -27.81
N GLU A 268 -34.05 14.04 -27.86
CA GLU A 268 -35.08 14.38 -28.83
C GLU A 268 -34.70 15.68 -29.53
N GLU A 269 -34.49 15.59 -30.85
CA GLU A 269 -34.21 16.74 -31.71
C GLU A 269 -35.54 17.33 -32.18
N GLN A 270 -35.81 18.59 -31.81
CA GLN A 270 -36.99 19.31 -32.28
C GLN A 270 -36.82 19.79 -33.72
N MET A 271 -37.94 20.11 -34.39
CA MET A 271 -37.93 20.58 -35.79
C MET A 271 -37.10 21.87 -35.99
N ASP A 272 -36.89 22.65 -34.93
CA ASP A 272 -36.12 23.91 -34.93
C ASP A 272 -34.60 23.70 -34.72
N GLY A 273 -34.14 22.45 -34.58
CA GLY A 273 -32.73 22.09 -34.37
C GLY A 273 -32.24 22.18 -32.92
N THR A 274 -33.11 22.52 -31.97
CA THR A 274 -32.83 22.45 -30.53
C THR A 274 -32.91 21.00 -30.02
N VAL A 275 -31.90 20.59 -29.25
CA VAL A 275 -31.88 19.27 -28.61
C VAL A 275 -32.55 19.39 -27.25
N THR A 276 -33.53 18.53 -26.99
CA THR A 276 -34.21 18.46 -25.70
C THR A 276 -34.19 17.03 -25.15
N LEU A 277 -34.25 16.89 -23.83
CA LEU A 277 -34.26 15.59 -23.18
C LEU A 277 -35.65 14.94 -23.18
N LYS A 278 -35.81 13.76 -23.77
CA LYS A 278 -37.12 13.09 -23.86
C LYS A 278 -37.48 12.36 -22.57
N ASP A 279 -36.61 11.46 -22.14
CA ASP A 279 -36.83 10.58 -20.99
C ASP A 279 -35.49 10.12 -20.39
N LEU A 280 -35.55 9.57 -19.18
CA LEU A 280 -34.43 9.00 -18.45
C LEU A 280 -34.61 7.48 -18.35
N ARG A 281 -33.55 6.71 -18.59
CA ARG A 281 -33.57 5.25 -18.45
C ARG A 281 -32.42 4.77 -17.59
N VAL A 282 -32.69 3.85 -16.67
CA VAL A 282 -31.67 3.21 -15.83
C VAL A 282 -31.59 1.73 -16.19
N GLU A 283 -30.39 1.25 -16.44
CA GLU A 283 -30.10 -0.16 -16.72
C GLU A 283 -29.01 -0.67 -15.78
N LEU A 284 -29.18 -1.90 -15.28
CA LEU A 284 -28.16 -2.58 -14.49
C LEU A 284 -27.12 -3.20 -15.44
N LEU A 285 -25.86 -2.88 -15.24
CA LEU A 285 -24.75 -3.45 -16.02
C LEU A 285 -24.22 -4.73 -15.37
N GLY A 286 -24.14 -4.78 -14.05
CA GLY A 286 -23.57 -5.91 -13.32
C GLY A 286 -23.07 -5.49 -11.95
N GLU A 287 -22.11 -6.26 -11.42
CA GLU A 287 -21.54 -6.06 -10.09
C GLU A 287 -20.03 -5.80 -10.19
N THR A 288 -19.56 -4.82 -9.42
CA THR A 288 -18.18 -4.35 -9.28
C THR A 288 -17.78 -4.28 -7.81
N SER A 289 -16.53 -3.99 -7.48
CA SER A 289 -16.17 -3.60 -6.09
C SER A 289 -17.05 -2.44 -5.61
N ILE A 290 -17.25 -2.31 -4.28
CA ILE A 290 -17.98 -1.17 -3.71
C ILE A 290 -17.27 0.12 -4.11
N ALA A 291 -17.91 0.94 -4.95
CA ALA A 291 -17.28 2.06 -5.61
C ALA A 291 -17.42 3.34 -4.77
N GLU A 292 -16.30 3.88 -4.30
CA GLU A 292 -16.25 5.24 -3.74
C GLU A 292 -16.17 6.27 -4.88
N CYS A 293 -15.41 5.95 -5.93
CA CYS A 293 -15.36 6.74 -7.14
C CYS A 293 -15.38 5.86 -8.40
N LEU A 294 -15.96 6.40 -9.46
CA LEU A 294 -16.01 5.78 -10.78
C LEU A 294 -15.35 6.73 -11.78
N THR A 295 -14.51 6.19 -12.66
CA THR A 295 -13.94 6.97 -13.77
C THR A 295 -13.94 6.14 -15.04
N TYR A 296 -14.77 6.54 -16.01
CA TYR A 296 -14.70 6.01 -17.36
C TYR A 296 -13.41 6.51 -18.03
N LEU A 297 -12.67 5.57 -18.62
CA LEU A 297 -11.43 5.87 -19.34
C LEU A 297 -11.74 5.98 -20.83
N ASP A 298 -11.62 4.88 -21.55
CA ASP A 298 -11.95 4.77 -22.98
C ASP A 298 -12.25 3.31 -23.35
N ASN A 299 -12.79 3.07 -24.55
CA ASN A 299 -13.08 1.73 -25.10
C ASN A 299 -13.92 0.84 -24.18
N GLY A 300 -14.84 1.42 -23.40
CA GLY A 300 -15.64 0.66 -22.44
C GLY A 300 -14.88 0.24 -21.19
N VAL A 301 -13.68 0.77 -20.93
CA VAL A 301 -12.91 0.47 -19.72
C VAL A 301 -13.22 1.52 -18.65
N VAL A 302 -13.50 1.05 -17.44
CA VAL A 302 -13.86 1.85 -16.27
C VAL A 302 -12.92 1.51 -15.13
N PHE A 303 -12.34 2.53 -14.52
CA PHE A 303 -11.65 2.40 -13.25
C PHE A 303 -12.65 2.55 -12.10
N VAL A 304 -12.69 1.55 -11.22
CA VAL A 304 -13.52 1.52 -10.02
C VAL A 304 -12.61 1.67 -8.80
N GLY A 305 -12.62 2.87 -8.21
CA GLY A 305 -11.87 3.16 -7.00
C GLY A 305 -12.69 2.74 -5.79
N SER A 306 -12.24 1.72 -5.08
CA SER A 306 -12.87 1.24 -3.85
C SER A 306 -12.05 1.65 -2.63
N ARG A 307 -12.75 2.21 -1.63
CA ARG A 307 -12.17 2.52 -0.31
C ARG A 307 -12.32 1.35 0.67
N LEU A 308 -13.39 0.58 0.54
CA LEU A 308 -13.76 -0.52 1.44
C LEU A 308 -13.28 -1.89 0.96
N GLY A 309 -12.70 -1.97 -0.23
CA GLY A 309 -12.26 -3.20 -0.87
C GLY A 309 -11.23 -2.95 -1.96
N ASP A 310 -10.91 -3.98 -2.72
CA ASP A 310 -9.92 -3.87 -3.79
C ASP A 310 -10.44 -2.97 -4.92
N SER A 311 -9.59 -2.04 -5.36
CA SER A 311 -9.90 -1.24 -6.55
C SER A 311 -9.73 -2.09 -7.80
N GLN A 312 -10.41 -1.76 -8.89
CA GLN A 312 -10.36 -2.62 -10.08
C GLN A 312 -10.49 -1.85 -11.39
N LEU A 313 -9.94 -2.46 -12.43
CA LEU A 313 -10.16 -2.08 -13.82
C LEU A 313 -11.22 -3.01 -14.41
N VAL A 314 -12.27 -2.43 -14.97
CA VAL A 314 -13.44 -3.16 -15.45
C VAL A 314 -13.66 -2.88 -16.92
N LYS A 315 -13.97 -3.92 -17.70
CA LYS A 315 -14.46 -3.82 -19.07
C LYS A 315 -15.98 -3.92 -19.12
N LEU A 316 -16.59 -2.97 -19.82
CA LEU A 316 -17.98 -3.01 -20.24
C LEU A 316 -18.05 -3.60 -21.65
N ASN A 317 -18.75 -4.71 -21.76
CA ASN A 317 -19.07 -5.36 -23.03
C ASN A 317 -20.37 -4.82 -23.61
N VAL A 318 -20.51 -4.90 -24.93
CA VAL A 318 -21.75 -4.51 -25.63
C VAL A 318 -22.80 -5.60 -25.48
N ASP A 319 -22.37 -6.86 -25.55
CA ASP A 319 -23.22 -8.03 -25.36
C ASP A 319 -23.13 -8.51 -23.91
N SER A 320 -24.27 -8.98 -23.39
CA SER A 320 -24.32 -9.57 -22.05
C SER A 320 -23.65 -10.95 -22.03
N ASN A 321 -23.05 -11.29 -20.89
CA ASN A 321 -22.52 -12.61 -20.64
C ASN A 321 -23.65 -13.63 -20.34
N GLU A 322 -23.28 -14.90 -20.08
CA GLU A 322 -24.23 -15.99 -19.79
C GLU A 322 -25.14 -15.71 -18.57
N GLN A 323 -24.69 -14.85 -17.65
CA GLN A 323 -25.41 -14.45 -16.44
C GLN A 323 -26.20 -13.14 -16.62
N GLY A 324 -26.16 -12.52 -17.80
CA GLY A 324 -26.80 -11.23 -18.08
C GLY A 324 -26.00 -10.01 -17.60
N SER A 325 -24.74 -10.17 -17.18
CA SER A 325 -23.83 -9.08 -16.81
C SER A 325 -23.00 -8.59 -18.00
N TYR A 326 -22.85 -7.29 -18.11
CA TYR A 326 -22.00 -6.58 -19.08
C TYR A 326 -20.60 -6.29 -18.55
N VAL A 327 -20.38 -6.57 -17.26
CA VAL A 327 -19.18 -6.22 -16.50
C VAL A 327 -18.22 -7.42 -16.51
N VAL A 328 -16.98 -7.18 -16.92
CA VAL A 328 -15.88 -8.15 -16.82
C VAL A 328 -14.70 -7.49 -16.10
N ALA A 329 -14.22 -8.11 -15.01
CA ALA A 329 -13.03 -7.64 -14.31
C ALA A 329 -11.77 -7.90 -15.17
N MET A 330 -10.93 -6.88 -15.33
CA MET A 330 -9.65 -6.97 -16.04
C MET A 330 -8.49 -7.12 -15.06
N GLU A 331 -8.39 -6.16 -14.13
CA GLU A 331 -7.31 -6.11 -13.14
C GLU A 331 -7.87 -5.68 -11.79
N THR A 332 -7.21 -6.12 -10.72
CA THR A 332 -7.57 -5.82 -9.34
C THR A 332 -6.34 -5.33 -8.58
N PHE A 333 -6.49 -4.23 -7.86
CA PHE A 333 -5.46 -3.58 -7.08
C PHE A 333 -5.76 -3.76 -5.59
N THR A 334 -4.83 -4.36 -4.87
CA THR A 334 -4.95 -4.67 -3.45
C THR A 334 -5.22 -3.43 -2.61
N ASN A 335 -6.22 -3.53 -1.74
CA ASN A 335 -6.54 -2.57 -0.71
C ASN A 335 -6.61 -3.27 0.65
N LEU A 336 -5.81 -2.81 1.60
CA LEU A 336 -5.82 -3.30 2.98
C LEU A 336 -6.89 -2.58 3.83
N GLY A 337 -7.38 -1.44 3.36
CA GLY A 337 -8.29 -0.57 4.10
C GLY A 337 -9.76 -0.99 4.01
N PRO A 338 -10.55 -0.78 5.07
CA PRO A 338 -10.13 -0.45 6.43
C PRO A 338 -9.52 -1.64 7.16
N ILE A 339 -8.37 -1.43 7.82
CA ILE A 339 -7.83 -2.40 8.79
C ILE A 339 -8.61 -2.19 10.09
N VAL A 340 -9.54 -3.09 10.39
CA VAL A 340 -10.41 -3.00 11.57
C VAL A 340 -9.72 -3.55 12.81
N ASP A 341 -8.95 -4.62 12.64
CA ASP A 341 -8.18 -5.27 13.69
C ASP A 341 -7.02 -6.06 13.07
N MET A 342 -5.98 -6.36 13.85
CA MET A 342 -4.85 -7.13 13.37
C MET A 342 -4.09 -7.85 14.48
N CYS A 343 -3.46 -8.97 14.14
CA CYS A 343 -2.54 -9.69 15.02
C CYS A 343 -1.22 -9.99 14.33
N VAL A 344 -0.13 -10.00 15.10
CA VAL A 344 1.21 -10.40 14.64
C VAL A 344 1.46 -11.82 15.10
N VAL A 345 1.81 -12.70 14.15
CA VAL A 345 2.01 -14.13 14.38
C VAL A 345 3.25 -14.60 13.63
N ASP A 346 4.08 -15.41 14.27
CA ASP A 346 5.17 -16.13 13.61
C ASP A 346 4.74 -17.58 13.35
N LEU A 347 4.12 -17.81 12.19
CA LEU A 347 3.61 -19.13 11.79
C LEU A 347 4.73 -20.14 11.55
N GLU A 348 5.89 -19.66 11.06
CA GLU A 348 7.02 -20.52 10.68
C GLU A 348 8.02 -20.71 11.82
N ARG A 349 7.86 -19.98 12.94
CA ARG A 349 8.76 -19.94 14.09
C ARG A 349 10.20 -19.60 13.71
N GLN A 350 10.36 -18.75 12.70
CA GLN A 350 11.67 -18.33 12.19
C GLN A 350 12.15 -17.00 12.80
N GLY A 351 11.36 -16.41 13.71
CA GLY A 351 11.61 -15.07 14.25
C GLY A 351 11.18 -13.94 13.31
N GLN A 352 10.36 -14.27 12.29
CA GLN A 352 9.78 -13.31 11.35
C GLN A 352 8.27 -13.19 11.61
N GLY A 353 7.84 -12.04 12.11
CA GLY A 353 6.42 -11.76 12.29
C GLY A 353 5.70 -11.63 10.95
N GLN A 354 4.54 -12.26 10.84
CA GLN A 354 3.56 -12.03 9.79
C GLN A 354 2.37 -11.32 10.42
N LEU A 355 1.74 -10.41 9.68
CA LEU A 355 0.61 -9.65 10.18
C LEU A 355 -0.65 -10.13 9.48
N VAL A 356 -1.65 -10.53 10.25
CA VAL A 356 -2.97 -10.95 9.74
C VAL A 356 -3.97 -9.87 10.12
N THR A 357 -4.58 -9.23 9.13
CA THR A 357 -5.57 -8.16 9.33
C THR A 357 -6.98 -8.63 9.04
N CYS A 358 -7.94 -8.07 9.79
CA CYS A 358 -9.33 -7.93 9.37
C CYS A 358 -9.43 -6.71 8.46
N SER A 359 -9.58 -6.93 7.15
CA SER A 359 -9.63 -5.87 6.14
C SER A 359 -10.98 -5.81 5.43
N GLY A 360 -11.29 -4.63 4.93
CA GLY A 360 -12.46 -4.42 4.09
C GLY A 360 -13.78 -4.40 4.86
N ALA A 361 -14.87 -4.16 4.14
CA ALA A 361 -16.21 -4.13 4.71
C ALA A 361 -17.26 -4.72 3.76
N PHE A 362 -18.37 -5.15 4.34
CA PHE A 362 -19.51 -5.75 3.65
C PHE A 362 -19.05 -6.91 2.75
N LYS A 363 -19.36 -6.87 1.46
CA LYS A 363 -18.96 -7.91 0.51
C LYS A 363 -17.46 -7.96 0.23
N GLU A 364 -16.73 -6.89 0.52
CA GLU A 364 -15.28 -6.80 0.30
C GLU A 364 -14.48 -7.26 1.52
N GLY A 365 -15.17 -7.69 2.58
CA GLY A 365 -14.54 -8.18 3.78
C GLY A 365 -13.62 -9.37 3.48
N SER A 366 -12.39 -9.26 3.97
CA SER A 366 -11.29 -10.19 3.68
C SER A 366 -10.28 -10.23 4.83
N LEU A 367 -9.52 -11.32 4.91
CA LEU A 367 -8.29 -11.34 5.69
C LEU A 367 -7.10 -11.07 4.77
N ARG A 368 -6.16 -10.25 5.24
CA ARG A 368 -4.90 -10.02 4.52
C ARG A 368 -3.76 -10.49 5.39
N ILE A 369 -2.90 -11.32 4.81
CA ILE A 369 -1.68 -11.82 5.44
C ILE A 369 -0.52 -11.08 4.81
N ILE A 370 0.20 -10.34 5.63
CA ILE A 370 1.26 -9.43 5.21
C ILE A 370 2.57 -10.01 5.72
N ARG A 371 3.42 -10.38 4.77
CA ARG A 371 4.73 -10.94 5.02
C ARG A 371 5.79 -10.04 4.41
N ASN A 372 6.89 -9.84 5.13
CA ASN A 372 8.04 -9.14 4.57
C ASN A 372 8.83 -10.07 3.65
N GLY A 373 9.22 -9.58 2.47
CA GLY A 373 9.98 -10.33 1.48
C GLY A 373 9.13 -11.18 0.52
N ILE A 374 9.79 -11.60 -0.55
CA ILE A 374 9.21 -12.36 -1.66
C ILE A 374 9.31 -13.85 -1.35
N GLY A 375 8.19 -14.57 -1.46
CA GLY A 375 8.15 -16.02 -1.36
C GLY A 375 8.53 -16.70 -2.67
N ILE A 376 8.94 -17.97 -2.55
CA ILE A 376 9.13 -18.87 -3.69
C ILE A 376 8.26 -20.08 -3.44
N HIS A 377 7.42 -20.40 -4.41
CA HIS A 377 6.59 -21.61 -4.39
C HIS A 377 7.41 -22.78 -4.93
N GLU A 378 7.91 -23.60 -4.02
CA GLU A 378 8.71 -24.78 -4.38
C GLU A 378 7.84 -25.85 -5.03
N HIS A 379 8.16 -26.22 -6.28
CA HIS A 379 7.52 -27.32 -7.00
C HIS A 379 8.33 -28.61 -6.91
N ALA A 380 9.66 -28.49 -7.00
CA ALA A 380 10.57 -29.62 -6.90
C ALA A 380 11.78 -29.27 -6.04
N SER A 381 12.28 -30.26 -5.30
CA SER A 381 13.50 -30.16 -4.49
C SER A 381 14.33 -31.42 -4.67
N ILE A 382 15.59 -31.25 -5.05
CA ILE A 382 16.53 -32.31 -5.41
C ILE A 382 17.79 -32.14 -4.58
N ASP A 383 18.21 -33.19 -3.87
CA ASP A 383 19.40 -33.16 -3.01
C ASP A 383 20.69 -33.31 -3.83
N LEU A 384 21.24 -32.18 -4.29
CA LEU A 384 22.50 -32.09 -5.03
C LEU A 384 23.47 -31.11 -4.34
N PRO A 385 24.44 -31.61 -3.56
CA PRO A 385 25.37 -30.74 -2.83
C PRO A 385 26.49 -30.19 -3.71
N GLY A 386 26.94 -28.97 -3.42
CA GLY A 386 28.17 -28.41 -4.00
C GLY A 386 28.05 -27.84 -5.41
N ILE A 387 26.86 -27.41 -5.81
CA ILE A 387 26.62 -26.75 -7.12
C ILE A 387 27.38 -25.42 -7.19
N LYS A 388 28.01 -25.16 -8.34
CA LYS A 388 28.83 -23.98 -8.67
C LYS A 388 28.30 -23.14 -9.84
N GLY A 389 27.19 -23.55 -10.44
CA GLY A 389 26.52 -22.81 -11.51
C GLY A 389 25.37 -23.62 -12.10
N LEU A 390 24.37 -22.91 -12.60
CA LEU A 390 23.15 -23.44 -13.21
C LEU A 390 22.88 -22.70 -14.51
N TRP A 391 22.56 -23.42 -15.58
CA TRP A 391 22.12 -22.80 -16.84
C TRP A 391 21.02 -23.62 -17.52
N PRO A 392 19.94 -22.96 -17.97
CA PRO A 392 18.93 -23.60 -18.80
C PRO A 392 19.47 -23.76 -20.22
N LEU A 393 19.07 -24.85 -20.88
CA LEU A 393 19.34 -25.11 -22.27
C LEU A 393 18.10 -25.67 -22.97
N ARG A 394 18.04 -25.32 -24.24
CA ARG A 394 17.06 -25.81 -25.18
C ARG A 394 17.73 -26.78 -26.15
N SER A 395 17.51 -28.08 -25.93
CA SER A 395 18.13 -29.16 -26.72
C SER A 395 17.57 -29.24 -28.14
N ASP A 396 16.30 -28.85 -28.34
CA ASP A 396 15.59 -28.90 -29.61
C ASP A 396 15.35 -27.46 -30.14
N PRO A 397 15.76 -27.13 -31.37
CA PRO A 397 15.51 -25.81 -31.95
C PRO A 397 14.02 -25.50 -32.17
N HIS A 398 13.16 -26.51 -32.29
CA HIS A 398 11.74 -26.34 -32.64
C HIS A 398 10.85 -25.98 -31.45
N ARG A 399 11.26 -26.34 -30.23
CA ARG A 399 10.55 -25.94 -29.02
C ARG A 399 10.99 -24.55 -28.59
N GLU A 400 10.11 -23.80 -27.95
CA GLU A 400 10.47 -22.53 -27.30
C GLU A 400 10.83 -22.74 -25.82
N THR A 401 10.33 -23.80 -25.21
CA THR A 401 10.55 -24.17 -23.81
C THR A 401 11.90 -24.86 -23.60
N ASP A 402 12.49 -24.59 -22.45
CA ASP A 402 13.70 -25.24 -21.95
C ASP A 402 13.39 -26.70 -21.61
N ASN A 403 14.33 -27.59 -21.93
CA ASN A 403 14.19 -29.02 -21.62
C ASN A 403 15.44 -29.61 -20.97
N THR A 404 16.45 -28.79 -20.72
CA THR A 404 17.73 -29.24 -20.18
C THR A 404 18.23 -28.23 -19.15
N LEU A 405 18.76 -28.72 -18.04
CA LEU A 405 19.38 -27.92 -16.99
C LEU A 405 20.80 -28.43 -16.75
N VAL A 406 21.81 -27.58 -16.94
CA VAL A 406 23.21 -27.96 -16.72
C VAL A 406 23.70 -27.44 -15.38
N LEU A 407 24.37 -28.32 -14.63
CA LEU A 407 24.91 -28.05 -13.32
C LEU A 407 26.43 -28.17 -13.34
N SER A 408 27.10 -27.13 -12.84
CA SER A 408 28.55 -27.13 -12.64
C SER A 408 28.87 -27.54 -11.22
N PHE A 409 29.89 -28.37 -11.04
CA PHE A 409 30.47 -28.75 -9.75
C PHE A 409 31.98 -28.46 -9.78
N VAL A 410 32.65 -28.63 -8.64
CA VAL A 410 34.10 -28.48 -8.60
C VAL A 410 34.76 -29.59 -9.43
N GLY A 411 35.27 -29.23 -10.61
CA GLY A 411 35.98 -30.13 -11.51
C GLY A 411 35.11 -31.04 -12.38
N GLN A 412 33.78 -30.90 -12.39
CA GLN A 412 32.91 -31.69 -13.26
C GLN A 412 31.63 -30.92 -13.63
N THR A 413 30.93 -31.36 -14.66
CA THR A 413 29.63 -30.83 -15.11
C THR A 413 28.64 -31.99 -15.26
N ARG A 414 27.37 -31.76 -14.90
CA ARG A 414 26.28 -32.72 -15.11
C ARG A 414 25.15 -32.06 -15.88
N VAL A 415 24.41 -32.85 -16.64
CA VAL A 415 23.28 -32.38 -17.44
C VAL A 415 22.02 -33.12 -16.99
N LEU A 416 20.97 -32.37 -16.67
CA LEU A 416 19.65 -32.90 -16.35
C LEU A 416 18.70 -32.61 -17.52
N MET A 417 17.93 -33.61 -17.92
CA MET A 417 16.86 -33.49 -18.89
C MET A 417 15.52 -33.39 -18.15
N LEU A 418 14.66 -32.48 -18.61
CA LEU A 418 13.35 -32.20 -18.05
C LEU A 418 12.29 -32.80 -18.98
N ASN A 419 11.72 -33.94 -18.59
CA ASN A 419 10.66 -34.63 -19.32
C ASN A 419 9.30 -34.30 -18.68
N GLY A 420 8.78 -33.11 -18.96
CA GLY A 420 7.62 -32.59 -18.22
C GLY A 420 8.04 -32.23 -16.79
N GLU A 421 7.50 -32.92 -15.80
CA GLU A 421 7.85 -32.75 -14.38
C GLU A 421 9.02 -33.64 -13.93
N GLU A 422 9.33 -34.72 -14.67
CA GLU A 422 10.41 -35.65 -14.32
C GLU A 422 11.79 -35.07 -14.66
N VAL A 423 12.74 -35.23 -13.74
CA VAL A 423 14.12 -34.76 -13.87
C VAL A 423 15.06 -35.96 -13.90
N GLU A 424 15.74 -36.18 -15.03
CA GLU A 424 16.65 -37.32 -15.23
C GLU A 424 18.06 -36.84 -15.62
N GLU A 425 19.10 -37.55 -15.19
CA GLU A 425 20.49 -37.26 -15.59
C GLU A 425 20.77 -37.81 -17.00
N THR A 426 21.37 -36.99 -17.87
CA THR A 426 21.67 -37.32 -19.27
C THR A 426 23.05 -36.78 -19.65
N GLU A 427 23.62 -37.27 -20.75
CA GLU A 427 24.86 -36.73 -21.32
C GLU A 427 24.59 -36.01 -22.65
N LEU A 428 25.19 -34.83 -22.85
CA LEU A 428 25.06 -34.04 -24.09
C LEU A 428 26.30 -34.25 -24.97
N THR A 429 26.11 -34.80 -26.17
CA THR A 429 27.22 -35.04 -27.10
C THR A 429 27.88 -33.72 -27.56
N GLY A 430 29.17 -33.58 -27.29
CA GLY A 430 29.97 -32.38 -27.59
C GLY A 430 30.33 -31.56 -26.36
N PHE A 431 29.62 -31.76 -25.25
CA PHE A 431 29.94 -31.19 -23.94
C PHE A 431 31.03 -32.02 -23.25
N VAL A 432 31.72 -31.37 -22.33
CA VAL A 432 32.79 -31.94 -21.51
C VAL A 432 32.32 -31.97 -20.07
N ASP A 433 32.26 -33.17 -19.50
CA ASP A 433 31.70 -33.41 -18.16
C ASP A 433 32.79 -33.53 -17.08
N ASP A 434 34.04 -33.78 -17.46
CA ASP A 434 35.21 -33.87 -16.57
C ASP A 434 35.84 -32.50 -16.24
N GLN A 435 35.21 -31.40 -16.66
CA GLN A 435 35.66 -30.04 -16.39
C GLN A 435 34.55 -29.19 -15.80
N GLN A 436 34.95 -28.17 -15.03
CA GLN A 436 34.02 -27.19 -14.49
C GLN A 436 33.56 -26.24 -15.61
N THR A 437 32.25 -26.15 -15.80
CA THR A 437 31.63 -25.16 -16.71
C THR A 437 31.52 -23.81 -16.02
N PHE A 438 31.89 -22.72 -16.71
CA PHE A 438 31.67 -21.33 -16.30
C PHE A 438 30.44 -20.69 -16.93
N PHE A 439 30.09 -21.13 -18.14
CA PHE A 439 28.87 -20.72 -18.82
C PHE A 439 28.48 -21.78 -19.86
N CYS A 440 27.19 -22.05 -19.98
CA CYS A 440 26.64 -22.71 -21.15
C CYS A 440 25.27 -22.13 -21.48
N GLY A 441 24.84 -22.33 -22.71
CA GLY A 441 23.54 -21.84 -23.17
C GLY A 441 23.37 -21.93 -24.68
N ASN A 442 22.19 -21.52 -25.13
CA ASN A 442 21.84 -21.42 -26.54
C ASN A 442 22.41 -20.14 -27.13
N VAL A 443 23.05 -20.26 -28.29
CA VAL A 443 23.63 -19.15 -29.03
C VAL A 443 23.05 -19.11 -30.45
N ALA A 444 23.39 -18.08 -31.21
CA ALA A 444 22.88 -17.91 -32.56
C ALA A 444 23.20 -19.09 -33.49
N HIS A 445 22.47 -19.16 -34.60
CA HIS A 445 22.65 -20.16 -35.66
C HIS A 445 22.34 -21.61 -35.24
N GLN A 446 21.42 -21.81 -34.27
CA GLN A 446 21.00 -23.13 -33.78
C GLN A 446 22.18 -23.93 -33.19
N GLN A 447 22.96 -23.25 -32.35
CA GLN A 447 24.14 -23.80 -31.72
C GLN A 447 24.03 -23.66 -30.19
N LEU A 448 24.76 -24.52 -29.50
CA LEU A 448 24.96 -24.50 -28.05
C LEU A 448 26.42 -24.16 -27.80
N ILE A 449 26.69 -23.44 -26.72
CA ILE A 449 28.05 -23.13 -26.31
C ILE A 449 28.31 -23.65 -24.91
N GLN A 450 29.55 -24.10 -24.66
CA GLN A 450 30.04 -24.47 -23.34
C GLN A 450 31.41 -23.83 -23.14
N ILE A 451 31.56 -23.04 -22.08
CA ILE A 451 32.82 -22.44 -21.66
C ILE A 451 33.29 -23.16 -20.41
N THR A 452 34.43 -23.82 -20.48
CA THR A 452 35.05 -24.52 -19.34
C THR A 452 36.34 -23.84 -18.91
N SER A 453 36.98 -24.37 -17.87
CA SER A 453 38.34 -23.98 -17.48
C SER A 453 39.37 -24.11 -18.61
N ALA A 454 39.20 -25.03 -19.55
CA ALA A 454 40.18 -25.36 -20.58
C ALA A 454 39.95 -24.70 -21.94
N SER A 455 38.68 -24.57 -22.37
CA SER A 455 38.35 -24.13 -23.73
C SER A 455 36.92 -23.62 -23.84
N VAL A 456 36.64 -22.89 -24.94
CA VAL A 456 35.27 -22.55 -25.36
C VAL A 456 34.86 -23.51 -26.48
N ARG A 457 33.77 -24.25 -26.28
CA ARG A 457 33.26 -25.27 -27.21
C ARG A 457 31.94 -24.82 -27.81
N LEU A 458 31.80 -24.97 -29.11
CA LEU A 458 30.58 -24.70 -29.87
C LEU A 458 30.05 -26.03 -30.42
N VAL A 459 28.78 -26.30 -30.18
CA VAL A 459 28.08 -27.55 -30.51
C VAL A 459 26.88 -27.22 -31.39
N SER A 460 26.66 -27.94 -32.49
CA SER A 460 25.45 -27.79 -33.31
C SER A 460 24.25 -28.48 -32.66
N GLN A 461 23.04 -27.94 -32.79
CA GLN A 461 21.82 -28.65 -32.34
C GLN A 461 21.47 -29.83 -33.26
N GLU A 462 21.64 -29.66 -34.58
CA GLU A 462 21.42 -30.71 -35.60
C GLU A 462 22.65 -30.85 -36.51
N PRO A 463 23.41 -31.96 -36.47
CA PRO A 463 23.46 -33.01 -35.44
C PRO A 463 24.11 -32.52 -34.14
N LYS A 464 23.84 -33.17 -32.99
CA LYS A 464 24.48 -32.85 -31.70
C LYS A 464 25.97 -33.21 -31.67
N SER A 465 26.81 -32.38 -32.27
CA SER A 465 28.25 -32.62 -32.41
C SER A 465 29.06 -31.34 -32.21
N LEU A 466 30.30 -31.49 -31.74
CA LEU A 466 31.25 -30.39 -31.62
C LEU A 466 31.62 -29.87 -33.00
N VAL A 467 31.41 -28.56 -33.24
CA VAL A 467 31.73 -27.91 -34.50
C VAL A 467 32.96 -27.01 -34.42
N SER A 468 33.21 -26.38 -33.28
CA SER A 468 34.37 -25.51 -33.08
C SER A 468 34.84 -25.54 -31.63
N GLU A 469 36.15 -25.39 -31.42
CA GLU A 469 36.77 -25.32 -30.11
C GLU A 469 37.83 -24.22 -30.13
N TRP A 470 37.71 -23.22 -29.26
CA TRP A 470 38.72 -22.18 -29.05
C TRP A 470 39.55 -22.49 -27.81
N LYS A 471 40.87 -22.38 -27.95
CA LYS A 471 41.85 -22.58 -26.89
C LYS A 471 42.78 -21.38 -26.83
N GLU A 472 43.26 -21.08 -25.63
CA GLU A 472 44.26 -20.03 -25.44
C GLU A 472 45.59 -20.45 -26.11
N PRO A 473 46.32 -19.53 -26.77
CA PRO A 473 47.53 -19.86 -27.53
C PRO A 473 48.65 -20.58 -26.75
N ASN A 474 48.75 -20.35 -25.44
CA ASN A 474 49.76 -20.93 -24.55
C ASN A 474 49.19 -22.07 -23.68
N GLY A 475 47.96 -22.51 -23.91
CA GLY A 475 47.30 -23.55 -23.12
C GLY A 475 47.00 -23.17 -21.66
N LYS A 476 46.86 -21.87 -21.37
CA LYS A 476 46.45 -21.39 -20.04
C LYS A 476 44.93 -21.56 -19.84
N ASN A 477 44.53 -21.73 -18.58
CA ASN A 477 43.13 -21.87 -18.22
C ASN A 477 42.40 -20.52 -18.27
N ILE A 478 41.13 -20.58 -18.67
CA ILE A 478 40.19 -19.45 -18.59
C ILE A 478 39.92 -19.14 -17.11
N SER A 479 39.96 -17.87 -16.73
CA SER A 479 39.69 -17.42 -15.36
C SER A 479 38.24 -16.93 -15.19
N VAL A 480 37.75 -16.14 -16.14
CA VAL A 480 36.40 -15.56 -16.13
C VAL A 480 35.85 -15.57 -17.54
N ALA A 481 34.56 -15.80 -17.70
CA ALA A 481 33.89 -15.81 -19.00
C ALA A 481 32.56 -15.05 -18.93
N SER A 482 32.22 -14.39 -20.03
CA SER A 482 30.91 -13.81 -20.28
C SER A 482 30.49 -14.09 -21.72
N CYS A 483 29.21 -14.36 -21.92
CA CYS A 483 28.67 -14.80 -23.20
C CYS A 483 27.26 -14.25 -23.37
N ASN A 484 26.94 -13.78 -24.57
CA ASN A 484 25.58 -13.52 -25.01
C ASN A 484 25.27 -14.43 -26.22
N SER A 485 24.21 -14.14 -26.98
CA SER A 485 23.81 -14.97 -28.13
C SER A 485 24.81 -14.96 -29.29
N ASN A 486 25.55 -13.87 -29.49
CA ASN A 486 26.42 -13.65 -30.66
C ASN A 486 27.90 -13.44 -30.32
N GLN A 487 28.22 -13.14 -29.07
CA GLN A 487 29.51 -12.67 -28.62
C GLN A 487 29.96 -13.43 -27.37
N VAL A 488 31.26 -13.67 -27.28
CA VAL A 488 31.93 -14.30 -26.14
C VAL A 488 33.13 -13.46 -25.75
N VAL A 489 33.26 -13.15 -24.46
CA VAL A 489 34.47 -12.52 -23.92
C VAL A 489 35.00 -13.39 -22.80
N VAL A 490 36.27 -13.79 -22.91
CA VAL A 490 36.95 -14.62 -21.92
C VAL A 490 38.23 -13.95 -21.44
N ALA A 491 38.48 -14.03 -20.14
CA ALA A 491 39.72 -13.57 -19.51
C ALA A 491 40.61 -14.74 -19.11
N VAL A 492 41.92 -14.52 -19.23
CA VAL A 492 42.99 -15.42 -18.80
C VAL A 492 43.95 -14.58 -17.95
N GLY A 493 43.61 -14.42 -16.67
CA GLY A 493 44.32 -13.51 -15.77
C GLY A 493 44.15 -12.06 -16.22
N ARG A 494 45.18 -11.49 -16.86
CA ARG A 494 45.16 -10.11 -17.41
C ARG A 494 44.77 -10.03 -18.88
N ALA A 495 44.96 -11.12 -19.63
CA ALA A 495 44.67 -11.15 -21.05
C ALA A 495 43.16 -11.33 -21.26
N LEU A 496 42.58 -10.56 -22.18
CA LEU A 496 41.16 -10.56 -22.50
C LEU A 496 40.98 -10.84 -24.00
N TYR A 497 40.16 -11.82 -24.32
CA TYR A 497 39.89 -12.26 -25.68
C TYR A 497 38.41 -12.06 -26.02
N TYR A 498 38.15 -11.45 -27.17
CA TYR A 498 36.80 -11.30 -27.71
C TYR A 498 36.63 -12.21 -28.94
N LEU A 499 35.62 -13.08 -28.86
CA LEU A 499 35.20 -14.00 -29.90
C LEU A 499 33.79 -13.66 -30.37
N GLU A 500 33.57 -13.77 -31.68
CA GLU A 500 32.26 -13.67 -32.31
C GLU A 500 31.79 -15.08 -32.72
N ILE A 501 30.52 -15.38 -32.43
CA ILE A 501 29.89 -16.66 -32.76
C ILE A 501 29.39 -16.57 -34.19
N ARG A 502 29.89 -17.46 -35.04
CA ARG A 502 29.49 -17.59 -36.44
C ARG A 502 29.02 -19.02 -36.70
N PRO A 503 28.29 -19.27 -37.81
CA PRO A 503 27.90 -20.61 -38.17
C PRO A 503 29.13 -21.55 -38.21
N GLN A 504 29.13 -22.54 -37.33
CA GLN A 504 30.18 -23.56 -37.18
C GLN A 504 31.60 -23.04 -36.82
N GLU A 505 31.75 -21.78 -36.40
CA GLU A 505 33.05 -21.13 -36.19
C GLU A 505 33.04 -20.21 -34.96
N LEU A 506 34.06 -20.33 -34.11
CA LEU A 506 34.38 -19.32 -33.09
C LEU A 506 35.49 -18.40 -33.60
N ARG A 507 35.12 -17.18 -34.04
CA ARG A 507 36.07 -16.25 -34.64
C ARG A 507 36.65 -15.31 -33.59
N GLN A 508 37.94 -15.39 -33.36
CA GLN A 508 38.64 -14.40 -32.52
C GLN A 508 38.78 -13.07 -33.27
N ILE A 509 38.23 -12.00 -32.68
CA ILE A 509 38.21 -10.65 -33.26
C ILE A 509 39.34 -9.79 -32.70
N SER A 510 39.46 -9.71 -31.36
CA SER A 510 40.44 -8.86 -30.70
C SER A 510 40.99 -9.50 -29.42
N CYS A 511 42.16 -9.01 -29.02
CA CYS A 511 42.87 -9.40 -27.80
C CYS A 511 43.47 -8.14 -27.17
N THR A 512 43.32 -7.99 -25.85
CA THR A 512 43.94 -6.89 -25.08
C THR A 512 44.51 -7.42 -23.77
N GLU A 513 45.40 -6.65 -23.13
CA GLU A 513 45.90 -6.94 -21.78
C GLU A 513 45.52 -5.80 -20.83
N MET A 514 44.95 -6.16 -19.68
CA MET A 514 44.58 -5.22 -18.63
C MET A 514 45.76 -4.97 -17.68
N GLU A 515 45.69 -3.85 -16.93
CA GLU A 515 46.68 -3.49 -15.92
C GLU A 515 46.82 -4.58 -14.83
N HIS A 516 45.68 -5.16 -14.44
CA HIS A 516 45.53 -6.14 -13.38
C HIS A 516 44.66 -7.32 -13.82
N GLU A 517 44.58 -8.35 -12.97
CA GLU A 517 43.75 -9.51 -13.26
C GLU A 517 42.26 -9.15 -13.29
N VAL A 518 41.50 -9.88 -14.11
CA VAL A 518 40.06 -9.65 -14.28
C VAL A 518 39.29 -10.48 -13.27
N ALA A 519 38.37 -9.83 -12.54
CA ALA A 519 37.55 -10.46 -11.51
C ALA A 519 36.17 -10.89 -12.02
N CYS A 520 35.52 -10.04 -12.81
CA CYS A 520 34.19 -10.26 -13.36
C CYS A 520 34.02 -9.54 -14.71
N LEU A 521 33.15 -10.07 -15.56
CA LEU A 521 32.88 -9.60 -16.92
C LEU A 521 31.38 -9.69 -17.22
N ASP A 522 30.86 -8.71 -17.96
CA ASP A 522 29.51 -8.77 -18.51
C ASP A 522 29.42 -8.11 -19.89
N ILE A 523 28.67 -8.73 -20.80
CA ILE A 523 28.40 -8.28 -22.17
C ILE A 523 26.92 -8.41 -22.53
N THR A 524 26.04 -8.26 -21.54
CA THR A 524 24.59 -8.30 -21.77
C THR A 524 24.20 -7.19 -22.75
N PRO A 525 23.58 -7.52 -23.91
CA PRO A 525 23.16 -6.52 -24.88
C PRO A 525 21.99 -5.71 -24.31
N LEU A 526 22.03 -4.39 -24.52
CA LEU A 526 21.02 -3.44 -24.02
C LEU A 526 20.34 -2.70 -25.18
N GLY A 527 19.08 -2.31 -25.00
CA GLY A 527 18.28 -1.57 -25.98
C GLY A 527 17.95 -2.37 -27.26
N ASP A 528 17.63 -1.68 -28.34
CA ASP A 528 17.32 -2.26 -29.67
C ASP A 528 18.59 -2.73 -30.43
N SER A 529 19.63 -3.13 -29.69
CA SER A 529 20.81 -3.73 -30.29
C SER A 529 20.47 -5.16 -30.69
N ASN A 530 20.68 -5.52 -31.96
CA ASN A 530 20.34 -6.82 -32.58
C ASN A 530 21.08 -8.04 -31.97
N GLY A 531 21.03 -8.23 -30.66
CA GLY A 531 21.76 -9.26 -29.91
C GLY A 531 23.26 -9.02 -29.80
N MET A 532 23.77 -7.84 -30.16
CA MET A 532 25.19 -7.50 -30.07
C MET A 532 25.41 -6.35 -29.11
N SER A 533 26.22 -6.58 -28.08
CA SER A 533 26.62 -5.54 -27.15
C SER A 533 27.77 -4.69 -27.73
N PRO A 534 27.64 -3.35 -27.75
CA PRO A 534 28.75 -2.45 -28.05
C PRO A 534 29.68 -2.24 -26.84
N LEU A 535 29.27 -2.67 -25.65
CA LEU A 535 29.96 -2.41 -24.39
C LEU A 535 30.33 -3.72 -23.69
N CYS A 536 31.44 -3.70 -22.95
CA CYS A 536 31.88 -4.76 -22.06
C CYS A 536 32.16 -4.15 -20.69
N ALA A 537 31.40 -4.57 -19.67
CA ALA A 537 31.65 -4.20 -18.30
C ALA A 537 32.73 -5.12 -17.70
N ILE A 538 33.68 -4.54 -16.98
CA ILE A 538 34.81 -5.28 -16.39
C ILE A 538 35.11 -4.80 -14.97
N GLY A 539 35.35 -5.76 -14.07
CA GLY A 539 35.90 -5.51 -12.73
C GLY A 539 37.33 -6.04 -12.62
N LEU A 540 38.24 -5.23 -12.09
CA LEU A 540 39.66 -5.59 -11.95
C LEU A 540 40.08 -5.84 -10.50
N TRP A 541 41.12 -6.66 -10.34
CA TRP A 541 41.82 -6.90 -9.08
C TRP A 541 42.74 -5.72 -8.74
N THR A 542 43.15 -5.62 -7.47
CA THR A 542 44.13 -4.67 -6.90
C THR A 542 43.78 -3.18 -6.97
N ASP A 543 43.32 -2.66 -8.11
CA ASP A 543 42.89 -1.26 -8.23
C ASP A 543 41.41 -1.05 -7.89
N ILE A 544 40.66 -2.15 -7.73
CA ILE A 544 39.25 -2.22 -7.34
C ILE A 544 38.44 -1.19 -8.16
N SER A 545 38.58 -1.34 -9.48
CA SER A 545 37.91 -0.50 -10.45
C SER A 545 36.85 -1.26 -11.23
N ALA A 546 35.72 -0.59 -11.46
CA ALA A 546 34.73 -0.97 -12.45
C ALA A 546 34.96 -0.12 -13.71
N ARG A 547 35.15 -0.76 -14.86
CA ARG A 547 35.42 -0.07 -16.12
C ARG A 547 34.43 -0.51 -17.18
N ILE A 548 34.14 0.40 -18.11
CA ILE A 548 33.38 0.11 -19.33
C ILE A 548 34.34 0.17 -20.51
N LEU A 549 34.41 -0.92 -21.27
CA LEU A 549 35.20 -1.04 -22.49
C LEU A 549 34.28 -1.07 -23.71
N LYS A 550 34.72 -0.49 -24.81
CA LYS A 550 34.03 -0.55 -26.10
C LYS A 550 34.40 -1.82 -26.86
N LEU A 551 33.42 -2.59 -27.33
CA LEU A 551 33.64 -3.69 -28.27
C LEU A 551 33.52 -3.17 -29.72
N PRO A 552 34.38 -3.61 -30.65
CA PRO A 552 35.44 -4.63 -30.52
C PRO A 552 36.82 -4.09 -30.10
N SER A 553 37.00 -2.76 -29.97
CA SER A 553 38.32 -2.12 -29.83
C SER A 553 38.99 -2.28 -28.47
N PHE A 554 38.23 -2.66 -27.43
CA PHE A 554 38.63 -2.61 -26.03
C PHE A 554 39.12 -1.23 -25.55
N GLU A 555 38.62 -0.16 -26.16
CA GLU A 555 38.90 1.20 -25.71
C GLU A 555 38.20 1.46 -24.37
N LEU A 556 38.91 2.08 -23.43
CA LEU A 556 38.36 2.45 -22.14
C LEU A 556 37.48 3.69 -22.27
N LEU A 557 36.18 3.54 -22.01
CA LEU A 557 35.22 4.63 -22.04
C LEU A 557 35.09 5.32 -20.68
N HIS A 558 34.93 4.53 -19.63
CA HIS A 558 34.81 5.02 -18.26
C HIS A 558 35.59 4.14 -17.28
N LYS A 559 36.22 4.76 -16.29
CA LYS A 559 36.91 4.10 -15.17
C LYS A 559 36.39 4.69 -13.87
N GLU A 560 35.70 3.87 -13.09
CA GLU A 560 35.19 4.23 -11.77
C GLU A 560 36.02 3.53 -10.69
N MET A 561 36.49 4.28 -9.69
CA MET A 561 37.20 3.73 -8.54
C MET A 561 36.22 3.46 -7.40
N LEU A 562 36.00 2.18 -7.06
CA LEU A 562 35.05 1.81 -6.00
C LEU A 562 35.66 2.00 -4.61
N GLY A 563 36.97 1.83 -4.47
CA GLY A 563 37.73 2.01 -3.23
C GLY A 563 37.65 0.80 -2.29
N GLY A 564 38.55 0.76 -1.30
CA GLY A 564 38.68 -0.35 -0.34
C GLY A 564 39.77 -1.36 -0.72
N GLU A 565 39.76 -2.53 -0.08
CA GLU A 565 40.67 -3.67 -0.36
C GLU A 565 39.92 -4.88 -0.95
N ILE A 566 38.61 -4.78 -1.09
CA ILE A 566 37.71 -5.90 -1.43
C ILE A 566 37.39 -5.86 -2.92
N ILE A 567 37.60 -7.00 -3.59
CA ILE A 567 37.47 -7.10 -5.04
C ILE A 567 36.00 -7.20 -5.51
N PRO A 568 35.68 -6.71 -6.73
CA PRO A 568 34.43 -7.03 -7.40
C PRO A 568 34.32 -8.53 -7.69
N ARG A 569 33.14 -9.12 -7.46
CA ARG A 569 32.87 -10.55 -7.72
C ARG A 569 31.86 -10.77 -8.82
N SER A 570 30.89 -9.89 -8.98
CA SER A 570 29.88 -9.96 -10.03
C SER A 570 29.63 -8.57 -10.60
N ILE A 571 29.47 -8.47 -11.91
CA ILE A 571 29.11 -7.23 -12.60
C ILE A 571 28.02 -7.56 -13.62
N LEU A 572 27.07 -6.65 -13.83
CA LEU A 572 25.95 -6.87 -14.72
C LEU A 572 25.41 -5.55 -15.27
N MET A 573 25.23 -5.46 -16.59
CA MET A 573 24.51 -4.38 -17.25
C MET A 573 23.06 -4.81 -17.48
N THR A 574 22.09 -3.96 -17.15
CA THR A 574 20.67 -4.29 -17.29
C THR A 574 19.82 -3.05 -17.60
N THR A 575 18.61 -3.27 -18.09
CA THR A 575 17.62 -2.22 -18.35
C THR A 575 16.42 -2.40 -17.44
N PHE A 576 16.05 -1.34 -16.73
CA PHE A 576 14.90 -1.27 -15.83
C PHE A 576 14.02 -0.09 -16.24
N GLU A 577 12.73 -0.29 -16.45
CA GLU A 577 11.77 0.78 -16.82
C GLU A 577 12.32 1.74 -17.90
N SER A 578 12.89 1.20 -18.98
CA SER A 578 13.56 1.91 -20.10
C SER A 578 14.88 2.65 -19.78
N SER A 579 15.31 2.70 -18.51
CA SER A 579 16.61 3.25 -18.10
C SER A 579 17.66 2.15 -17.96
N HIS A 580 18.91 2.43 -18.34
CA HIS A 580 19.99 1.45 -18.26
C HIS A 580 20.85 1.65 -17.02
N TYR A 581 21.25 0.54 -16.39
CA TYR A 581 22.03 0.53 -15.17
C TYR A 581 23.22 -0.44 -15.27
N LEU A 582 24.29 -0.10 -14.56
CA LEU A 582 25.40 -1.01 -14.26
C LEU A 582 25.35 -1.38 -12.78
N LEU A 583 25.35 -2.68 -12.49
CA LEU A 583 25.41 -3.24 -11.15
C LEU A 583 26.77 -3.90 -10.91
N CYS A 584 27.42 -3.60 -9.80
CA CYS A 584 28.72 -4.16 -9.43
C CYS A 584 28.70 -4.61 -7.96
N ALA A 585 28.79 -5.93 -7.74
CA ALA A 585 28.81 -6.54 -6.42
C ALA A 585 30.24 -6.84 -5.98
N LEU A 586 30.56 -6.48 -4.74
CA LEU A 586 31.84 -6.72 -4.08
C LEU A 586 31.82 -8.01 -3.25
N GLY A 587 33.00 -8.44 -2.81
CA GLY A 587 33.18 -9.64 -2.00
C GLY A 587 32.65 -9.57 -0.55
N ASP A 588 32.32 -8.38 -0.05
CA ASP A 588 31.77 -8.12 1.29
C ASP A 588 30.23 -8.05 1.31
N GLY A 589 29.59 -8.34 0.18
CA GLY A 589 28.14 -8.19 0.01
C GLY A 589 27.67 -6.75 -0.24
N ALA A 590 28.58 -5.80 -0.47
CA ALA A 590 28.22 -4.48 -0.95
C ALA A 590 27.92 -4.49 -2.46
N LEU A 591 26.86 -3.82 -2.86
CA LEU A 591 26.45 -3.61 -4.24
C LEU A 591 26.54 -2.11 -4.58
N PHE A 592 27.26 -1.80 -5.65
CA PHE A 592 27.22 -0.49 -6.29
C PHE A 592 26.32 -0.54 -7.52
N TYR A 593 25.58 0.54 -7.75
CA TYR A 593 24.85 0.73 -8.99
C TYR A 593 24.99 2.14 -9.53
N PHE A 594 24.89 2.24 -10.86
CA PHE A 594 25.13 3.45 -11.64
C PHE A 594 24.13 3.54 -12.79
N GLY A 595 23.75 4.76 -13.18
CA GLY A 595 23.09 4.99 -14.48
C GLY A 595 24.11 4.81 -15.61
N LEU A 596 23.74 4.05 -16.64
CA LEU A 596 24.61 3.75 -17.79
C LEU A 596 24.06 4.41 -19.06
N SER A 597 24.87 5.25 -19.71
CA SER A 597 24.50 5.80 -21.03
C SER A 597 25.06 4.91 -22.15
N LEU A 598 24.20 4.41 -23.05
CA LEU A 598 24.62 3.51 -24.13
C LEU A 598 25.52 4.18 -25.17
N GLU A 599 25.25 5.44 -25.52
CA GLU A 599 26.01 6.15 -26.56
C GLU A 599 27.39 6.58 -26.09
N THR A 600 27.48 7.05 -24.84
CA THR A 600 28.71 7.62 -24.29
C THR A 600 29.52 6.63 -23.45
N GLY A 601 28.88 5.59 -22.93
CA GLY A 601 29.49 4.64 -21.99
C GLY A 601 29.81 5.22 -20.61
N LEU A 602 29.27 6.39 -20.27
CA LEU A 602 29.49 7.06 -18.99
C LEU A 602 28.63 6.45 -17.89
N LEU A 603 29.20 6.38 -16.69
CA LEU A 603 28.50 6.00 -15.46
C LEU A 603 28.11 7.25 -14.66
N SER A 604 26.84 7.40 -14.32
CA SER A 604 26.31 8.48 -13.49
C SER A 604 25.71 7.95 -12.18
N ASP A 605 25.48 8.86 -11.23
CA ASP A 605 24.69 8.61 -10.02
C ASP A 605 25.12 7.38 -9.22
N ARG A 606 26.40 7.37 -8.84
CA ARG A 606 26.98 6.34 -7.96
C ARG A 606 26.19 6.21 -6.66
N LYS A 607 25.59 5.04 -6.46
CA LYS A 607 24.92 4.65 -5.21
C LYS A 607 25.47 3.31 -4.70
N LYS A 608 25.41 3.11 -3.38
CA LYS A 608 25.91 1.93 -2.67
C LYS A 608 24.80 1.37 -1.78
N VAL A 609 24.66 0.06 -1.73
CA VAL A 609 23.76 -0.69 -0.82
C VAL A 609 24.52 -1.91 -0.31
N THR A 610 24.19 -2.39 0.89
CA THR A 610 24.78 -3.63 1.44
C THR A 610 23.69 -4.69 1.58
N LEU A 611 23.83 -5.82 0.87
CA LEU A 611 22.81 -6.87 0.80
C LEU A 611 23.10 -8.01 1.78
N GLY A 612 24.36 -8.42 1.89
CA GLY A 612 24.78 -9.56 2.70
C GLY A 612 26.20 -9.41 3.21
N THR A 613 26.77 -10.50 3.71
CA THR A 613 28.18 -10.59 4.12
C THR A 613 29.00 -11.47 3.17
N GLN A 614 28.33 -12.33 2.42
CA GLN A 614 28.95 -13.20 1.41
C GLN A 614 29.04 -12.49 0.05
N PRO A 615 29.97 -12.93 -0.83
CA PRO A 615 30.09 -12.38 -2.17
C PRO A 615 28.84 -12.65 -3.00
N THR A 616 28.21 -11.59 -3.50
CA THR A 616 26.94 -11.68 -4.22
C THR A 616 27.14 -12.01 -5.71
N VAL A 617 26.34 -12.94 -6.24
CA VAL A 617 26.27 -13.25 -7.68
C VAL A 617 24.99 -12.66 -8.26
N LEU A 618 25.11 -11.91 -9.37
CA LEU A 618 23.97 -11.27 -10.02
C LEU A 618 23.50 -12.08 -11.23
N ARG A 619 22.19 -12.30 -11.34
CA ARG A 619 21.59 -12.96 -12.51
C ARG A 619 20.33 -12.24 -12.96
N THR A 620 20.18 -12.03 -14.27
CA THR A 620 18.93 -11.52 -14.84
C THR A 620 17.89 -12.64 -14.93
N PHE A 621 16.62 -12.30 -14.72
CA PHE A 621 15.48 -13.16 -15.00
C PHE A 621 14.29 -12.31 -15.43
N ARG A 622 13.32 -12.94 -16.08
CA ARG A 622 12.10 -12.27 -16.54
C ARG A 622 10.91 -12.77 -15.72
N SER A 623 10.05 -11.86 -15.27
CA SER A 623 8.80 -12.18 -14.59
C SER A 623 7.69 -11.28 -15.13
N LEU A 624 6.54 -11.86 -15.51
CA LEU A 624 5.35 -11.14 -15.99
C LEU A 624 5.70 -10.04 -17.02
N SER A 625 6.57 -10.36 -17.97
CA SER A 625 7.14 -9.48 -19.02
C SER A 625 8.21 -8.47 -18.61
N THR A 626 8.43 -8.23 -17.31
CA THR A 626 9.48 -7.33 -16.78
C THR A 626 10.81 -8.05 -16.58
N THR A 627 11.93 -7.33 -16.75
CA THR A 627 13.28 -7.88 -16.51
C THR A 627 13.78 -7.43 -15.14
N ASN A 628 14.15 -8.41 -14.31
CA ASN A 628 14.58 -8.22 -12.94
C ASN A 628 15.95 -8.87 -12.71
N VAL A 629 16.62 -8.51 -11.62
CA VAL A 629 17.92 -9.09 -11.25
C VAL A 629 17.82 -9.80 -9.91
N PHE A 630 18.25 -11.05 -9.86
CA PHE A 630 18.38 -11.82 -8.63
C PHE A 630 19.82 -11.71 -8.11
N ALA A 631 19.96 -11.26 -6.88
CA ALA A 631 21.22 -11.20 -6.14
C ALA A 631 21.32 -12.41 -5.21
N CYS A 632 22.16 -13.37 -5.59
CA CYS A 632 22.43 -14.59 -4.84
C CYS A 632 23.44 -14.30 -3.73
N SER A 633 23.05 -14.47 -2.47
CA SER A 633 23.89 -14.26 -1.29
C SER A 633 23.36 -15.08 -0.10
N ASP A 634 23.99 -14.94 1.05
CA ASP A 634 23.46 -15.27 2.39
C ASP A 634 22.16 -14.53 2.73
N ARG A 635 21.90 -13.41 2.05
CA ARG A 635 20.62 -12.71 2.07
C ARG A 635 20.18 -12.53 0.61
N PRO A 636 19.40 -13.46 0.05
CA PRO A 636 18.98 -13.37 -1.33
C PRO A 636 18.05 -12.18 -1.54
N THR A 637 18.28 -11.40 -2.59
CA THR A 637 17.53 -10.16 -2.87
C THR A 637 17.16 -10.08 -4.34
N VAL A 638 15.94 -9.65 -4.64
CA VAL A 638 15.50 -9.27 -5.98
C VAL A 638 15.63 -7.77 -6.14
N ILE A 639 16.28 -7.35 -7.23
CA ILE A 639 16.50 -5.97 -7.63
C ILE A 639 15.61 -5.69 -8.85
N TYR A 640 14.76 -4.70 -8.73
CA TYR A 640 13.84 -4.27 -9.78
C TYR A 640 13.67 -2.74 -9.74
N SER A 641 13.07 -2.14 -10.77
CA SER A 641 12.63 -0.74 -10.70
C SER A 641 11.17 -0.64 -10.32
N SER A 642 10.87 0.35 -9.50
CA SER A 642 9.54 0.90 -9.35
C SER A 642 9.65 2.42 -9.32
N ASN A 643 8.83 3.13 -10.11
CA ASN A 643 8.83 4.60 -10.18
C ASN A 643 10.21 5.20 -10.57
N HIS A 644 10.92 4.56 -11.50
CA HIS A 644 12.28 4.88 -11.94
C HIS A 644 13.33 4.87 -10.80
N LYS A 645 13.06 4.09 -9.73
CA LYS A 645 13.94 3.89 -8.59
C LYS A 645 14.20 2.40 -8.41
N LEU A 646 15.47 2.04 -8.16
CA LEU A 646 15.81 0.66 -7.83
C LEU A 646 15.33 0.30 -6.43
N VAL A 647 14.60 -0.81 -6.35
CA VAL A 647 14.07 -1.41 -5.13
C VAL A 647 14.76 -2.74 -4.88
N PHE A 648 15.03 -3.02 -3.61
CA PHE A 648 15.70 -4.21 -3.12
C PHE A 648 14.74 -4.96 -2.21
N SER A 649 14.22 -6.10 -2.67
CA SER A 649 13.31 -6.93 -1.90
C SER A 649 13.97 -8.25 -1.52
N ASN A 650 14.00 -8.56 -0.23
CA ASN A 650 14.57 -9.82 0.23
C ASN A 650 13.68 -10.99 -0.18
N VAL A 651 14.30 -12.13 -0.45
CA VAL A 651 13.62 -13.40 -0.73
C VAL A 651 13.61 -14.23 0.54
N ASN A 652 12.50 -14.90 0.83
CA ASN A 652 12.28 -15.69 2.05
C ASN A 652 12.99 -17.07 1.98
N LEU A 653 14.27 -17.06 1.63
CA LEU A 653 15.17 -18.21 1.62
C LEU A 653 16.42 -17.89 2.43
N LYS A 654 17.00 -18.91 3.07
CA LYS A 654 18.17 -18.75 3.95
C LYS A 654 19.44 -18.34 3.22
N GLU A 655 19.72 -18.97 2.08
CA GLU A 655 20.93 -18.74 1.28
C GLU A 655 20.67 -19.24 -0.14
N VAL A 656 21.07 -18.46 -1.13
CA VAL A 656 21.06 -18.87 -2.54
C VAL A 656 22.44 -18.56 -3.10
N ASN A 657 23.12 -19.58 -3.59
CA ASN A 657 24.46 -19.43 -4.17
C ASN A 657 24.39 -19.12 -5.67
N TYR A 658 23.52 -19.84 -6.37
CA TYR A 658 23.34 -19.73 -7.82
C TYR A 658 21.86 -19.82 -8.17
N MET A 659 21.48 -19.10 -9.21
CA MET A 659 20.12 -19.01 -9.70
C MET A 659 20.14 -18.96 -11.22
N CYS A 660 19.16 -19.59 -11.86
CA CYS A 660 18.84 -19.34 -13.26
C CYS A 660 17.33 -19.37 -13.51
N PRO A 661 16.83 -18.61 -14.50
CA PRO A 661 15.47 -18.79 -15.00
C PRO A 661 15.35 -20.17 -15.66
N LEU A 662 14.16 -20.78 -15.58
CA LEU A 662 13.85 -22.08 -16.17
C LEU A 662 12.40 -22.03 -16.67
N ASN A 663 12.21 -22.14 -17.99
CA ASN A 663 10.87 -22.15 -18.57
C ASN A 663 10.63 -23.46 -19.32
N SER A 664 10.24 -24.51 -18.61
CA SER A 664 9.98 -25.83 -19.19
C SER A 664 8.48 -26.11 -19.32
N ASP A 665 8.13 -27.17 -20.07
CA ASP A 665 6.73 -27.59 -20.24
C ASP A 665 6.06 -27.98 -18.91
N GLY A 666 6.83 -28.56 -17.96
CA GLY A 666 6.33 -28.94 -16.63
C GLY A 666 6.51 -27.85 -15.57
N TYR A 667 7.46 -26.94 -15.78
CA TYR A 667 7.76 -25.83 -14.88
C TYR A 667 7.78 -24.51 -15.69
N PRO A 668 6.60 -24.00 -16.08
CA PRO A 668 6.50 -22.76 -16.83
C PRO A 668 6.92 -21.56 -15.97
N ASP A 669 7.59 -20.58 -16.58
CA ASP A 669 8.02 -19.32 -15.94
C ASP A 669 8.63 -19.48 -14.53
N SER A 670 9.40 -20.54 -14.34
CA SER A 670 9.95 -20.94 -13.05
C SER A 670 11.42 -20.51 -12.89
N LEU A 671 11.95 -20.69 -11.69
CA LEU A 671 13.34 -20.42 -11.34
C LEU A 671 13.97 -21.69 -10.78
N ALA A 672 15.22 -21.96 -11.15
CA ALA A 672 16.05 -22.98 -10.52
C ALA A 672 17.07 -22.30 -9.59
N LEU A 673 17.10 -22.75 -8.34
CA LEU A 673 17.88 -22.16 -7.25
C LEU A 673 18.73 -23.25 -6.61
N ALA A 674 20.02 -22.96 -6.39
CA ALA A 674 20.92 -23.88 -5.71
C ALA A 674 21.49 -23.24 -4.44
N ASN A 675 21.44 -24.00 -3.35
CA ASN A 675 22.15 -23.72 -2.11
C ASN A 675 23.35 -24.69 -1.97
N ASN A 676 23.94 -24.78 -0.78
CA ASN A 676 25.10 -25.65 -0.54
C ASN A 676 24.77 -27.16 -0.62
N SER A 677 23.51 -27.55 -0.42
CA SER A 677 23.05 -28.94 -0.27
C SER A 677 22.00 -29.40 -1.28
N THR A 678 21.13 -28.51 -1.75
CA THR A 678 19.92 -28.82 -2.52
C THR A 678 19.74 -27.86 -3.70
N LEU A 679 19.08 -28.38 -4.73
CA LEU A 679 18.58 -27.68 -5.91
C LEU A 679 17.05 -27.63 -5.81
N THR A 680 16.48 -26.44 -5.81
CA THR A 680 15.02 -26.23 -5.79
C THR A 680 14.56 -25.60 -7.10
N ILE A 681 13.38 -26.00 -7.58
CA ILE A 681 12.70 -25.42 -8.73
C ILE A 681 11.34 -24.91 -8.26
N GLY A 682 11.02 -23.67 -8.58
CA GLY A 682 9.78 -23.05 -8.14
C GLY A 682 9.47 -21.74 -8.84
N THR A 683 8.22 -21.31 -8.77
CA THR A 683 7.81 -19.99 -9.24
C THR A 683 8.08 -18.94 -8.17
N ILE A 684 8.40 -17.73 -8.60
CA ILE A 684 8.53 -16.58 -7.71
C ILE A 684 7.17 -15.91 -7.53
N ASP A 685 6.89 -15.45 -6.31
CA ASP A 685 5.75 -14.57 -6.08
C ASP A 685 5.90 -13.22 -6.80
N GLU A 686 4.82 -12.45 -6.83
CA GLU A 686 4.86 -11.09 -7.34
C GLU A 686 5.93 -10.26 -6.62
N ILE A 687 6.73 -9.53 -7.39
CA ILE A 687 7.92 -8.85 -6.91
C ILE A 687 7.50 -7.54 -6.22
N GLN A 688 7.28 -7.63 -4.91
CA GLN A 688 6.93 -6.51 -4.02
C GLN A 688 7.80 -6.54 -2.76
N LYS A 689 7.89 -5.42 -2.01
CA LYS A 689 8.61 -5.38 -0.72
C LYS A 689 7.90 -6.22 0.34
N LEU A 690 6.58 -6.08 0.39
CA LEU A 690 5.69 -6.86 1.25
C LEU A 690 4.82 -7.74 0.36
N HIS A 691 4.81 -9.04 0.62
CA HIS A 691 3.87 -9.95 -0.02
C HIS A 691 2.55 -9.94 0.76
N ILE A 692 1.44 -9.71 0.04
CA ILE A 692 0.10 -9.65 0.62
C ILE A 692 -0.72 -10.81 0.04
N ARG A 693 -1.06 -11.78 0.90
CA ARG A 693 -2.01 -12.84 0.55
C ARG A 693 -3.40 -12.44 1.01
N THR A 694 -4.38 -12.59 0.11
CA THR A 694 -5.79 -12.22 0.36
C THR A 694 -6.65 -13.45 0.52
N VAL A 695 -7.49 -13.46 1.56
CA VAL A 695 -8.52 -14.48 1.80
C VAL A 695 -9.88 -13.80 1.84
N PRO A 696 -10.71 -13.90 0.78
CA PRO A 696 -12.02 -13.25 0.75
C PRO A 696 -13.00 -13.94 1.69
N LEU A 697 -13.78 -13.15 2.45
CA LEU A 697 -14.82 -13.65 3.35
C LEU A 697 -16.24 -13.35 2.83
N TYR A 698 -16.39 -12.33 1.98
CA TYR A 698 -17.68 -11.81 1.47
C TYR A 698 -18.64 -11.27 2.54
N GLU A 699 -18.12 -11.03 3.75
CA GLU A 699 -18.80 -10.42 4.90
C GLU A 699 -17.79 -9.66 5.76
N SER A 700 -18.23 -8.70 6.56
CA SER A 700 -17.36 -7.78 7.31
C SER A 700 -16.61 -8.48 8.45
N PRO A 701 -15.27 -8.55 8.46
CA PRO A 701 -14.52 -8.99 9.63
C PRO A 701 -14.37 -7.85 10.66
N ARG A 702 -14.47 -8.16 11.96
CA ARG A 702 -14.41 -7.17 13.05
C ARG A 702 -13.23 -7.33 14.00
N LYS A 703 -12.96 -8.54 14.48
CA LYS A 703 -11.86 -8.84 15.42
C LYS A 703 -11.15 -10.12 15.07
N ILE A 704 -9.86 -10.20 15.35
CA ILE A 704 -9.03 -11.39 15.11
C ILE A 704 -8.15 -11.70 16.31
N CYS A 705 -8.04 -12.99 16.64
CA CYS A 705 -7.02 -13.48 17.54
C CYS A 705 -6.46 -14.82 17.07
N TYR A 706 -5.22 -15.11 17.47
CA TYR A 706 -4.55 -16.36 17.12
C TYR A 706 -4.57 -17.32 18.31
N GLN A 707 -4.85 -18.60 18.04
CA GLN A 707 -4.79 -19.65 19.04
C GLN A 707 -3.71 -20.66 18.67
N GLU A 708 -2.53 -20.49 19.27
CA GLU A 708 -1.36 -21.32 18.95
C GLU A 708 -1.60 -22.81 19.22
N VAL A 709 -2.26 -23.20 20.30
CA VAL A 709 -2.47 -24.64 20.60
C VAL A 709 -3.32 -25.36 19.57
N SER A 710 -4.26 -24.65 18.95
CA SER A 710 -5.21 -25.17 17.97
C SER A 710 -4.76 -24.92 16.54
N GLN A 711 -3.66 -24.17 16.33
CA GLN A 711 -3.12 -23.82 15.02
C GLN A 711 -4.19 -23.17 14.12
N CYS A 712 -5.04 -22.32 14.72
CA CYS A 712 -6.16 -21.68 14.03
C CYS A 712 -6.36 -20.23 14.50
N PHE A 713 -7.06 -19.45 13.69
CA PHE A 713 -7.49 -18.09 13.98
C PHE A 713 -8.95 -18.08 14.42
N GLY A 714 -9.27 -17.24 15.41
CA GLY A 714 -10.65 -16.86 15.74
C GLY A 714 -10.94 -15.49 15.13
N VAL A 715 -12.01 -15.39 14.34
CA VAL A 715 -12.41 -14.14 13.67
C VAL A 715 -13.87 -13.85 13.96
N LEU A 716 -14.19 -12.65 14.44
CA LEU A 716 -15.57 -12.17 14.49
C LEU A 716 -15.96 -11.58 13.14
N SER A 717 -17.12 -11.96 12.62
CA SER A 717 -17.66 -11.43 11.37
C SER A 717 -19.11 -10.94 11.51
N SER A 718 -19.55 -10.06 10.62
CA SER A 718 -20.95 -9.69 10.44
C SER A 718 -21.37 -9.70 8.97
N ARG A 719 -22.52 -10.30 8.70
CA ARG A 719 -23.18 -10.28 7.38
C ARG A 719 -24.49 -9.53 7.45
N ILE A 720 -24.92 -8.98 6.32
CA ILE A 720 -26.21 -8.29 6.20
C ILE A 720 -27.23 -9.25 5.59
N GLU A 721 -28.39 -9.35 6.22
CA GLU A 721 -29.57 -10.06 5.71
C GLU A 721 -30.73 -9.08 5.55
N VAL A 722 -31.60 -9.33 4.57
CA VAL A 722 -32.79 -8.50 4.32
C VAL A 722 -34.02 -9.23 4.85
N GLN A 723 -34.92 -8.48 5.48
CA GLN A 723 -36.18 -9.02 6.01
C GLN A 723 -37.17 -9.38 4.89
N ASP A 724 -37.55 -10.65 4.81
CA ASP A 724 -38.54 -11.17 3.86
C ASP A 724 -39.99 -11.01 4.35
N ALA A 725 -40.95 -11.06 3.40
CA ALA A 725 -42.38 -10.98 3.67
C ALA A 725 -42.90 -12.12 4.56
N SER A 726 -42.15 -13.22 4.66
CA SER A 726 -42.43 -14.38 5.52
C SER A 726 -42.03 -14.18 6.99
N GLY A 727 -41.49 -13.00 7.36
CA GLY A 727 -41.05 -12.69 8.72
C GLY A 727 -39.72 -13.32 9.14
N GLY A 728 -38.96 -13.84 8.17
CA GLY A 728 -37.57 -14.29 8.34
C GLY A 728 -36.60 -13.34 7.65
N THR A 729 -35.30 -13.51 7.88
CA THR A 729 -34.24 -12.79 7.17
C THR A 729 -33.56 -13.72 6.18
N THR A 730 -33.20 -13.20 5.01
CA THR A 730 -32.48 -13.96 3.97
C THR A 730 -31.17 -13.25 3.62
N ALA A 731 -30.10 -14.03 3.53
CA ALA A 731 -28.79 -13.51 3.16
C ALA A 731 -28.76 -13.05 1.69
N LEU A 732 -28.10 -11.91 1.45
CA LEU A 732 -27.93 -11.34 0.11
C LEU A 732 -27.05 -12.20 -0.80
N ARG A 733 -26.04 -12.87 -0.23
CA ARG A 733 -25.06 -13.68 -0.95
C ARG A 733 -24.46 -14.77 -0.04
N PRO A 734 -23.87 -15.84 -0.60
CA PRO A 734 -23.03 -16.76 0.16
C PRO A 734 -21.79 -16.04 0.71
N SER A 735 -21.50 -16.28 1.99
CA SER A 735 -20.34 -15.73 2.69
C SER A 735 -19.66 -16.78 3.58
N ALA A 736 -18.50 -16.42 4.15
CA ALA A 736 -17.69 -17.29 5.01
C ALA A 736 -18.50 -17.98 6.12
N SER A 737 -19.38 -17.25 6.83
CA SER A 737 -20.23 -17.82 7.87
C SER A 737 -21.24 -18.86 7.37
N THR A 738 -21.70 -18.74 6.12
CA THR A 738 -22.69 -19.65 5.51
C THR A 738 -22.06 -20.87 4.83
N GLN A 739 -20.78 -20.80 4.47
CA GLN A 739 -20.05 -21.83 3.71
C GLN A 739 -19.10 -22.69 4.56
N ALA A 740 -19.10 -22.52 5.89
CA ALA A 740 -18.22 -23.25 6.79
C ALA A 740 -18.47 -24.77 6.78
N LEU A 741 -17.41 -25.56 7.03
CA LEU A 741 -17.49 -27.03 7.09
C LEU A 741 -18.43 -27.51 8.19
N SER A 742 -18.47 -26.79 9.31
CA SER A 742 -19.39 -27.06 10.42
C SER A 742 -19.97 -25.77 10.95
N SER A 743 -21.25 -25.79 11.32
CA SER A 743 -21.94 -24.61 11.85
C SER A 743 -22.68 -24.92 13.14
N SER A 744 -22.81 -23.90 13.99
CA SER A 744 -23.61 -23.95 15.22
C SER A 744 -24.32 -22.61 15.45
N VAL A 745 -25.42 -22.64 16.20
CA VAL A 745 -26.21 -21.46 16.55
C VAL A 745 -26.30 -21.34 18.07
N SER A 746 -26.28 -20.12 18.58
CA SER A 746 -26.44 -19.86 20.02
C SER A 746 -27.84 -20.27 20.50
N THR A 747 -27.92 -21.18 21.48
CA THR A 747 -29.18 -21.66 22.07
C THR A 747 -29.54 -21.00 23.41
N SER A 748 -28.80 -19.94 23.79
CA SER A 748 -28.99 -19.25 25.07
C SER A 748 -30.38 -18.62 25.18
N LYS A 749 -30.95 -18.65 26.39
CA LYS A 749 -32.28 -18.09 26.70
C LYS A 749 -32.22 -16.97 27.74
N LEU A 750 -31.04 -16.43 28.01
CA LEU A 750 -30.84 -15.37 29.00
C LEU A 750 -31.71 -14.14 28.69
N PHE A 751 -31.87 -13.81 27.42
CA PHE A 751 -32.70 -12.72 26.94
C PHE A 751 -34.01 -13.29 26.37
N SER A 752 -34.98 -13.58 27.23
CA SER A 752 -36.31 -14.00 26.76
C SER A 752 -37.01 -12.82 26.09
N SER A 753 -37.34 -12.96 24.81
CA SER A 753 -38.13 -12.00 24.02
C SER A 753 -39.53 -11.81 24.61
N SER A 754 -39.70 -10.85 25.53
CA SER A 754 -41.01 -10.46 26.02
C SER A 754 -41.05 -8.97 26.41
N THR A 755 -41.38 -8.09 25.47
CA THR A 755 -42.32 -6.94 25.56
C THR A 755 -42.20 -5.93 24.40
N ALA A 756 -42.17 -6.38 23.14
CA ALA A 756 -42.75 -5.70 21.98
C ALA A 756 -42.45 -6.57 20.74
N PRO A 757 -43.40 -6.77 19.80
CA PRO A 757 -42.99 -7.10 18.44
C PRO A 757 -42.22 -5.88 17.93
N HIS A 758 -40.90 -5.98 17.93
CA HIS A 758 -40.04 -4.90 17.44
C HIS A 758 -40.48 -4.59 16.00
N GLU A 759 -40.71 -3.30 15.72
CA GLU A 759 -41.10 -2.78 14.41
C GLU A 759 -39.99 -3.08 13.41
N THR A 760 -39.95 -4.31 12.90
CA THR A 760 -39.09 -4.72 11.80
C THR A 760 -39.84 -4.37 10.54
N SER A 761 -39.44 -3.26 9.92
CA SER A 761 -40.06 -2.82 8.67
C SER A 761 -39.75 -3.86 7.59
N PHE A 762 -40.71 -4.09 6.70
CA PHE A 762 -40.46 -4.93 5.52
C PHE A 762 -39.34 -4.31 4.67
N GLY A 763 -38.29 -5.08 4.39
CA GLY A 763 -37.15 -4.64 3.59
C GLY A 763 -36.01 -3.93 4.34
N GLU A 764 -35.99 -3.95 5.68
CA GLU A 764 -34.84 -3.47 6.45
C GLU A 764 -33.66 -4.45 6.42
N GLU A 765 -32.46 -3.88 6.49
CA GLU A 765 -31.19 -4.60 6.63
C GLU A 765 -30.93 -4.92 8.10
N VAL A 766 -30.58 -6.18 8.37
CA VAL A 766 -30.25 -6.69 9.71
C VAL A 766 -28.85 -7.29 9.69
N GLU A 767 -28.01 -6.92 10.65
CA GLU A 767 -26.69 -7.54 10.82
C GLU A 767 -26.78 -8.84 11.62
N VAL A 768 -26.13 -9.88 11.11
CA VAL A 768 -25.97 -11.17 11.79
C VAL A 768 -24.49 -11.42 12.06
N HIS A 769 -24.14 -11.48 13.35
CA HIS A 769 -22.77 -11.72 13.79
C HIS A 769 -22.43 -13.21 13.94
N ASN A 770 -21.18 -13.56 13.65
CA ASN A 770 -20.65 -14.91 13.76
C ASN A 770 -19.23 -14.92 14.34
N LEU A 771 -18.84 -16.05 14.95
CA LEU A 771 -17.46 -16.40 15.27
C LEU A 771 -17.00 -17.48 14.29
N LEU A 772 -16.00 -17.15 13.48
CA LEU A 772 -15.36 -18.02 12.52
C LEU A 772 -14.08 -18.60 13.11
N ILE A 773 -13.88 -19.90 12.93
CA ILE A 773 -12.60 -20.57 13.18
C ILE A 773 -11.96 -20.90 11.84
N ILE A 774 -10.77 -20.36 11.62
CA ILE A 774 -10.06 -20.41 10.33
C ILE A 774 -8.74 -21.13 10.53
N ASP A 775 -8.44 -22.10 9.66
CA ASP A 775 -7.17 -22.82 9.68
C ASP A 775 -5.98 -21.88 9.39
N GLN A 776 -4.82 -22.10 10.03
CA GLN A 776 -3.68 -21.21 9.83
C GLN A 776 -2.94 -21.41 8.49
N HIS A 777 -3.05 -22.58 7.85
CA HIS A 777 -2.29 -22.92 6.65
C HIS A 777 -3.16 -22.75 5.41
N THR A 778 -4.33 -23.38 5.41
CA THR A 778 -5.26 -23.36 4.27
C THR A 778 -6.10 -22.10 4.26
N PHE A 779 -6.32 -21.47 5.42
CA PHE A 779 -7.26 -20.37 5.63
C PHE A 779 -8.71 -20.73 5.27
N GLU A 780 -9.06 -22.01 5.28
CA GLU A 780 -10.45 -22.43 5.12
C GLU A 780 -11.24 -22.24 6.43
N VAL A 781 -12.56 -22.06 6.30
CA VAL A 781 -13.45 -21.86 7.45
C VAL A 781 -13.87 -23.21 8.02
N LEU A 782 -13.24 -23.60 9.14
CA LEU A 782 -13.46 -24.88 9.82
C LEU A 782 -14.80 -24.91 10.55
N HIS A 783 -15.13 -23.84 11.28
CA HIS A 783 -16.35 -23.74 12.07
C HIS A 783 -16.92 -22.33 12.04
N ALA A 784 -18.26 -22.21 11.96
CA ALA A 784 -18.97 -20.94 12.11
C ALA A 784 -20.02 -21.04 13.24
N HIS A 785 -19.89 -20.21 14.26
CA HIS A 785 -20.87 -20.08 15.34
C HIS A 785 -21.67 -18.79 15.19
N GLN A 786 -22.99 -18.90 14.96
CA GLN A 786 -23.89 -17.77 14.83
C GLN A 786 -24.46 -17.32 16.19
N PHE A 787 -24.40 -16.01 16.45
CA PHE A 787 -24.92 -15.38 17.65
C PHE A 787 -26.45 -15.19 17.62
N LEU A 788 -27.03 -14.64 18.69
CA LEU A 788 -28.47 -14.37 18.77
C LEU A 788 -28.89 -13.27 17.78
N GLN A 789 -30.19 -13.20 17.49
CA GLN A 789 -30.74 -12.10 16.70
C GLN A 789 -30.52 -10.76 17.42
N ASN A 790 -30.10 -9.73 16.67
CA ASN A 790 -29.76 -8.40 17.18
C ASN A 790 -28.57 -8.38 18.18
N GLU A 791 -27.77 -9.44 18.19
CA GLU A 791 -26.57 -9.53 19.05
C GLU A 791 -25.31 -9.22 18.24
N TYR A 792 -24.57 -8.22 18.70
CA TYR A 792 -23.35 -7.73 18.08
C TYR A 792 -22.15 -8.26 18.86
N ALA A 793 -21.25 -8.98 18.19
CA ALA A 793 -19.97 -9.39 18.74
C ALA A 793 -18.93 -8.28 18.55
N LEU A 794 -18.30 -7.83 19.64
CA LEU A 794 -17.46 -6.63 19.68
C LEU A 794 -16.00 -6.92 20.08
N SER A 795 -15.79 -7.87 21.00
CA SER A 795 -14.46 -8.19 21.55
C SER A 795 -14.20 -9.69 21.53
N LEU A 796 -12.94 -10.07 21.30
CA LEU A 796 -12.49 -11.45 21.20
C LEU A 796 -11.09 -11.58 21.80
N VAL A 797 -10.87 -12.60 22.64
CA VAL A 797 -9.56 -12.93 23.21
C VAL A 797 -9.34 -14.45 23.15
N SER A 798 -8.10 -14.86 22.90
CA SER A 798 -7.64 -16.24 23.05
C SER A 798 -6.66 -16.30 24.21
N CYS A 799 -7.03 -16.96 25.31
CA CYS A 799 -6.16 -17.04 26.48
C CYS A 799 -6.47 -18.24 27.39
N LYS A 800 -5.59 -18.43 28.39
CA LYS A 800 -5.80 -19.37 29.51
C LYS A 800 -6.19 -18.59 30.75
N LEU A 801 -7.12 -19.13 31.53
CA LEU A 801 -7.63 -18.46 32.72
C LEU A 801 -7.42 -19.29 33.99
N GLY A 802 -7.04 -18.59 35.07
CA GLY A 802 -6.84 -19.14 36.39
C GLY A 802 -5.80 -20.27 36.41
N LYS A 803 -6.22 -21.43 36.91
CA LYS A 803 -5.40 -22.65 36.96
C LYS A 803 -5.80 -23.67 35.90
N ASP A 804 -6.70 -23.30 34.98
CA ASP A 804 -7.20 -24.19 33.95
C ASP A 804 -6.14 -24.32 32.84
N PRO A 805 -5.73 -25.54 32.45
CA PRO A 805 -4.73 -25.72 31.40
C PRO A 805 -5.27 -25.43 29.99
N ASN A 806 -6.59 -25.43 29.81
CA ASN A 806 -7.23 -25.26 28.51
C ASN A 806 -7.14 -23.81 28.03
N THR A 807 -7.03 -23.64 26.72
CA THR A 807 -7.06 -22.33 26.06
C THR A 807 -8.46 -22.11 25.48
N TYR A 808 -9.04 -20.93 25.74
CA TYR A 808 -10.41 -20.62 25.38
C TYR A 808 -10.48 -19.44 24.40
N PHE A 809 -11.50 -19.46 23.55
CA PHE A 809 -11.95 -18.26 22.82
C PHE A 809 -13.04 -17.59 23.65
N ILE A 810 -12.83 -16.33 24.03
CA ILE A 810 -13.76 -15.57 24.86
C ILE A 810 -14.31 -14.41 24.05
N VAL A 811 -15.63 -14.34 23.91
CA VAL A 811 -16.31 -13.33 23.10
C VAL A 811 -17.18 -12.42 23.97
N GLY A 812 -17.05 -11.11 23.77
CA GLY A 812 -17.89 -10.09 24.38
C GLY A 812 -18.90 -9.56 23.36
N THR A 813 -20.16 -9.50 23.78
CA THR A 813 -21.30 -9.15 22.91
C THR A 813 -22.16 -8.03 23.50
N ALA A 814 -23.02 -7.45 22.68
CA ALA A 814 -24.02 -6.45 23.04
C ALA A 814 -25.35 -6.72 22.30
N MET A 815 -26.48 -6.49 22.96
CA MET A 815 -27.79 -6.50 22.31
C MET A 815 -28.08 -5.09 21.78
N VAL A 816 -28.22 -4.96 20.46
CA VAL A 816 -28.37 -3.67 19.78
C VAL A 816 -29.77 -3.55 19.20
N TYR A 817 -30.49 -2.51 19.63
CA TYR A 817 -31.83 -2.20 19.15
C TYR A 817 -31.82 -0.77 18.57
N PRO A 818 -32.43 -0.54 17.39
CA PRO A 818 -32.46 0.80 16.79
C PRO A 818 -33.12 1.88 17.66
N GLU A 819 -34.05 1.50 18.55
CA GLU A 819 -34.73 2.41 19.47
C GLU A 819 -33.84 2.90 20.63
N GLU A 820 -32.76 2.18 20.93
CA GLU A 820 -31.88 2.47 22.07
C GLU A 820 -30.63 3.23 21.62
N ALA A 821 -30.35 4.36 22.26
CA ALA A 821 -29.12 5.12 22.00
C ALA A 821 -27.85 4.39 22.48
N GLU A 822 -27.97 3.57 23.52
CA GLU A 822 -26.88 2.76 24.06
C GLU A 822 -27.40 1.38 24.47
N PRO A 823 -26.63 0.30 24.20
CA PRO A 823 -27.01 -1.05 24.57
C PRO A 823 -27.01 -1.23 26.09
N LYS A 824 -28.13 -1.71 26.64
CA LYS A 824 -28.30 -1.98 28.08
C LYS A 824 -27.98 -3.42 28.47
N GLN A 825 -27.89 -4.32 27.51
CA GLN A 825 -27.73 -5.76 27.71
C GLN A 825 -26.58 -6.29 26.84
N GLY A 826 -25.89 -7.31 27.34
CA GLY A 826 -24.82 -8.01 26.63
C GLY A 826 -24.37 -9.24 27.42
N ARG A 827 -23.43 -10.01 26.86
CA ARG A 827 -22.86 -11.18 27.55
C ARG A 827 -21.42 -11.45 27.16
N ILE A 828 -20.72 -12.15 28.05
CA ILE A 828 -19.40 -12.73 27.81
C ILE A 828 -19.57 -14.23 27.66
N VAL A 829 -19.15 -14.80 26.54
CA VAL A 829 -19.28 -16.22 26.23
C VAL A 829 -17.89 -16.84 26.09
N VAL A 830 -17.66 -17.95 26.79
CA VAL A 830 -16.41 -18.71 26.78
C VAL A 830 -16.60 -19.97 25.95
N PHE A 831 -15.78 -20.11 24.92
CA PHE A 831 -15.78 -21.21 23.98
C PHE A 831 -14.49 -22.03 24.06
N HIS A 832 -14.63 -23.33 23.85
CA HIS A 832 -13.53 -24.27 23.71
C HIS A 832 -13.63 -24.96 22.36
N TYR A 833 -12.57 -24.86 21.57
CA TYR A 833 -12.47 -25.51 20.28
C TYR A 833 -11.81 -26.88 20.45
N SER A 834 -12.57 -27.95 20.19
CA SER A 834 -12.13 -29.35 20.31
C SER A 834 -12.70 -30.16 19.17
N ASP A 835 -11.88 -31.03 18.56
CA ASP A 835 -12.32 -32.00 17.55
C ASP A 835 -13.09 -31.38 16.36
N GLY A 836 -12.65 -30.21 15.89
CA GLY A 836 -13.28 -29.51 14.77
C GLY A 836 -14.63 -28.85 15.09
N LYS A 837 -15.00 -28.75 16.38
CA LYS A 837 -16.25 -28.13 16.82
C LYS A 837 -16.02 -27.16 17.97
N LEU A 838 -16.85 -26.13 17.99
CA LEU A 838 -16.81 -25.09 19.02
C LEU A 838 -17.88 -25.38 20.08
N GLN A 839 -17.45 -25.55 21.32
CA GLN A 839 -18.32 -25.85 22.46
C GLN A 839 -18.43 -24.62 23.37
N SER A 840 -19.65 -24.21 23.70
CA SER A 840 -19.89 -23.17 24.71
C SER A 840 -19.74 -23.77 26.11
N LEU A 841 -18.80 -23.24 26.90
CA LEU A 841 -18.51 -23.71 28.25
C LEU A 841 -19.17 -22.86 29.33
N ALA A 842 -19.11 -21.54 29.19
CA ALA A 842 -19.65 -20.61 30.17
C ALA A 842 -20.26 -19.40 29.46
N GLU A 843 -21.33 -18.87 30.03
CA GLU A 843 -21.93 -17.61 29.62
C GLU A 843 -22.15 -16.72 30.86
N LYS A 844 -21.83 -15.43 30.72
CA LYS A 844 -22.00 -14.44 31.77
C LYS A 844 -22.75 -13.23 31.25
N GLU A 845 -23.95 -12.99 31.78
CA GLU A 845 -24.73 -11.80 31.46
C GLU A 845 -24.10 -10.54 32.06
N VAL A 846 -24.11 -9.46 31.27
CA VAL A 846 -23.68 -8.13 31.68
C VAL A 846 -24.70 -7.07 31.24
N LYS A 847 -24.72 -5.94 31.96
CA LYS A 847 -25.60 -4.81 31.69
C LYS A 847 -24.89 -3.75 30.86
N GLY A 848 -24.72 -4.02 29.57
CA GLY A 848 -24.08 -3.12 28.62
C GLY A 848 -23.32 -3.85 27.53
N ALA A 849 -22.70 -3.09 26.62
CA ALA A 849 -21.83 -3.63 25.59
C ALA A 849 -20.43 -3.93 26.14
N VAL A 850 -19.90 -5.10 25.79
CA VAL A 850 -18.52 -5.49 26.11
C VAL A 850 -17.58 -5.00 25.01
N TYR A 851 -17.05 -3.78 25.15
CA TYR A 851 -16.25 -3.12 24.10
C TYR A 851 -14.88 -3.76 23.91
N SER A 852 -14.15 -4.01 24.99
CA SER A 852 -12.82 -4.61 24.95
C SER A 852 -12.62 -5.62 26.07
N MET A 853 -11.81 -6.64 25.81
CA MET A 853 -11.38 -7.62 26.78
C MET A 853 -9.90 -7.91 26.59
N VAL A 854 -9.21 -8.24 27.67
CA VAL A 854 -7.79 -8.57 27.66
C VAL A 854 -7.46 -9.54 28.79
N GLU A 855 -6.48 -10.42 28.54
CA GLU A 855 -5.96 -11.30 29.57
C GLU A 855 -5.11 -10.50 30.56
N PHE A 856 -5.32 -10.74 31.86
CA PHE A 856 -4.65 -10.00 32.92
C PHE A 856 -4.23 -10.95 34.04
N ASN A 857 -2.98 -11.42 34.01
CA ASN A 857 -2.37 -12.24 35.05
C ASN A 857 -3.21 -13.49 35.42
N GLY A 858 -3.74 -14.18 34.41
CA GLY A 858 -4.64 -15.33 34.55
C GLY A 858 -6.10 -14.97 34.86
N LYS A 859 -6.44 -13.68 34.90
CA LYS A 859 -7.81 -13.16 35.03
C LYS A 859 -8.27 -12.57 33.71
N LEU A 860 -9.56 -12.26 33.61
CA LEU A 860 -10.15 -11.61 32.44
C LEU A 860 -10.54 -10.19 32.80
N LEU A 861 -9.88 -9.21 32.19
CA LEU A 861 -10.25 -7.80 32.31
C LEU A 861 -11.20 -7.45 31.15
N ALA A 862 -12.34 -6.84 31.45
CA ALA A 862 -13.35 -6.47 30.47
C ALA A 862 -13.90 -5.06 30.72
N SER A 863 -14.13 -4.30 29.65
CA SER A 863 -14.85 -3.02 29.70
C SER A 863 -16.30 -3.21 29.27
N ILE A 864 -17.22 -2.72 30.10
CA ILE A 864 -18.67 -2.73 29.85
C ILE A 864 -19.22 -1.32 30.03
N ASN A 865 -19.60 -0.65 28.94
CA ASN A 865 -20.00 0.76 28.90
C ASN A 865 -19.04 1.67 29.69
N SER A 866 -19.49 2.28 30.78
CA SER A 866 -18.71 3.16 31.66
C SER A 866 -17.85 2.40 32.69
N THR A 867 -17.91 1.06 32.72
CA THR A 867 -17.32 0.24 33.78
C THR A 867 -16.15 -0.60 33.28
N VAL A 868 -15.05 -0.62 34.02
CA VAL A 868 -13.94 -1.57 33.82
C VAL A 868 -14.02 -2.61 34.93
N ARG A 869 -14.12 -3.89 34.56
CA ARG A 869 -14.35 -5.00 35.49
C ARG A 869 -13.27 -6.06 35.36
N LEU A 870 -12.81 -6.56 36.50
CA LEU A 870 -11.96 -7.74 36.56
C LEU A 870 -12.78 -8.97 36.91
N TYR A 871 -12.63 -10.02 36.12
CA TYR A 871 -13.25 -11.31 36.32
C TYR A 871 -12.21 -12.37 36.69
N GLU A 872 -12.51 -13.10 37.76
CA GLU A 872 -11.77 -14.29 38.17
C GLU A 872 -12.44 -15.54 37.58
N TRP A 873 -11.62 -16.47 37.09
CA TRP A 873 -12.06 -17.77 36.61
C TRP A 873 -12.09 -18.80 37.74
N THR A 874 -13.27 -19.32 38.05
CA THR A 874 -13.47 -20.25 39.17
C THR A 874 -13.16 -21.70 38.79
N ALA A 875 -12.97 -22.57 39.78
CA ALA A 875 -12.83 -24.01 39.56
C ALA A 875 -14.09 -24.67 38.97
N GLU A 876 -15.24 -24.02 39.12
CA GLU A 876 -16.53 -24.42 38.54
C GLU A 876 -16.66 -24.00 37.06
N LYS A 877 -15.62 -23.39 36.48
CA LYS A 877 -15.59 -22.87 35.11
C LYS A 877 -16.61 -21.75 34.87
N GLU A 878 -16.68 -20.81 35.80
CA GLU A 878 -17.52 -19.62 35.68
C GLU A 878 -16.71 -18.32 35.89
N LEU A 879 -17.21 -17.21 35.33
CA LEU A 879 -16.66 -15.88 35.52
C LEU A 879 -17.32 -15.17 36.71
N ARG A 880 -16.52 -14.90 37.75
CA ARG A 880 -16.93 -14.14 38.93
C ARG A 880 -16.31 -12.74 38.92
N THR A 881 -17.11 -11.72 39.15
CA THR A 881 -16.61 -10.33 39.26
C THR A 881 -15.85 -10.16 40.56
N GLU A 882 -14.63 -9.64 40.46
CA GLU A 882 -13.74 -9.39 41.60
C GLU A 882 -13.74 -7.91 41.98
N CYS A 883 -13.40 -7.03 41.04
CA CYS A 883 -13.36 -5.59 41.26
C CYS A 883 -13.90 -4.79 40.06
N ASN A 884 -14.27 -3.54 40.32
CA ASN A 884 -14.88 -2.64 39.33
C ASN A 884 -14.30 -1.22 39.48
N HIS A 885 -14.18 -0.52 38.36
CA HIS A 885 -13.89 0.91 38.28
C HIS A 885 -14.96 1.61 37.41
N TYR A 886 -15.44 2.77 37.84
CA TYR A 886 -16.61 3.46 37.24
C TYR A 886 -16.32 4.87 36.71
N ASN A 887 -15.10 5.40 36.85
CA ASN A 887 -14.80 6.81 36.58
C ASN A 887 -14.49 7.09 35.09
N ASN A 888 -15.27 6.48 34.20
CA ASN A 888 -15.22 6.61 32.74
C ASN A 888 -16.61 6.98 32.21
N ILE A 889 -16.68 7.63 31.07
CA ILE A 889 -17.95 7.79 30.36
C ILE A 889 -18.21 6.52 29.55
N MET A 890 -17.23 6.11 28.75
CA MET A 890 -17.31 4.91 27.93
C MET A 890 -15.91 4.37 27.69
N ALA A 891 -15.60 3.24 28.34
CA ALA A 891 -14.28 2.60 28.26
C ALA A 891 -14.21 1.70 27.02
N LEU A 892 -13.73 2.24 25.91
CA LEU A 892 -13.68 1.55 24.62
C LEU A 892 -12.44 0.66 24.48
N TYR A 893 -11.29 1.09 25.00
CA TYR A 893 -10.01 0.42 24.76
C TYR A 893 -9.34 0.03 26.09
N LEU A 894 -8.74 -1.16 26.10
CA LEU A 894 -7.98 -1.68 27.25
C LEU A 894 -6.64 -2.24 26.81
N LYS A 895 -5.58 -1.89 27.52
CA LYS A 895 -4.25 -2.48 27.38
C LYS A 895 -3.66 -2.78 28.75
N THR A 896 -2.78 -3.78 28.82
CA THR A 896 -2.25 -4.31 30.08
C THR A 896 -0.74 -4.48 29.99
N LYS A 897 -0.05 -4.14 31.08
CA LYS A 897 1.37 -4.43 31.25
C LYS A 897 1.68 -4.69 32.72
N GLY A 898 2.01 -5.93 33.06
CA GLY A 898 2.18 -6.33 34.46
C GLY A 898 0.90 -6.08 35.25
N ASP A 899 0.97 -5.22 36.27
CA ASP A 899 -0.18 -4.82 37.08
C ASP A 899 -0.86 -3.51 36.61
N PHE A 900 -0.31 -2.85 35.59
CA PHE A 900 -0.87 -1.63 35.03
C PHE A 900 -1.90 -1.92 33.95
N ILE A 901 -2.94 -1.10 33.93
CA ILE A 901 -4.04 -1.14 32.98
C ILE A 901 -4.20 0.26 32.41
N LEU A 902 -4.08 0.38 31.10
CA LEU A 902 -4.36 1.62 30.38
C LEU A 902 -5.78 1.53 29.80
N VAL A 903 -6.61 2.51 30.14
CA VAL A 903 -8.00 2.63 29.70
C VAL A 903 -8.10 3.82 28.74
N GLY A 904 -8.62 3.59 27.53
CA GLY A 904 -8.99 4.65 26.59
C GLY A 904 -10.49 4.90 26.64
N ASP A 905 -10.88 6.13 26.98
CA ASP A 905 -12.27 6.58 27.04
C ASP A 905 -12.72 7.21 25.70
N LEU A 906 -14.02 7.22 25.43
CA LEU A 906 -14.58 7.87 24.23
C LEU A 906 -14.24 9.37 24.14
N MET A 907 -14.28 10.12 25.25
CA MET A 907 -13.99 11.58 25.23
C MET A 907 -13.09 12.08 26.37
N ARG A 908 -12.79 11.24 27.38
CA ARG A 908 -11.89 11.59 28.51
C ARG A 908 -10.47 11.07 28.36
N SER A 909 -9.96 11.02 27.12
CA SER A 909 -8.58 10.61 26.82
C SER A 909 -8.18 9.28 27.49
N VAL A 910 -7.00 9.22 28.10
CA VAL A 910 -6.40 8.04 28.71
C VAL A 910 -6.37 8.08 30.24
N LEU A 911 -6.50 6.90 30.84
CA LEU A 911 -6.49 6.69 32.29
C LEU A 911 -5.63 5.49 32.64
N LEU A 912 -4.73 5.66 33.62
CA LEU A 912 -3.87 4.60 34.12
C LEU A 912 -4.39 4.06 35.46
N LEU A 913 -4.77 2.79 35.46
CA LEU A 913 -5.11 2.02 36.67
C LEU A 913 -3.95 1.10 37.05
N ALA A 914 -3.77 0.85 38.34
CA ALA A 914 -3.04 -0.31 38.83
C ALA A 914 -3.98 -1.25 39.57
N TYR A 915 -3.82 -2.54 39.33
CA TYR A 915 -4.39 -3.55 40.19
C TYR A 915 -3.51 -3.73 41.44
N LYS A 916 -4.10 -3.71 42.64
CA LYS A 916 -3.38 -4.02 43.89
C LYS A 916 -3.73 -5.43 44.33
N PRO A 917 -2.82 -6.42 44.18
CA PRO A 917 -3.13 -7.79 44.53
C PRO A 917 -3.48 -8.00 46.01
N MET A 918 -2.91 -7.19 46.91
CA MET A 918 -3.16 -7.28 48.36
C MET A 918 -4.54 -6.76 48.76
N GLU A 919 -5.05 -5.75 48.05
CA GLU A 919 -6.34 -5.12 48.34
C GLU A 919 -7.49 -5.72 47.52
N GLY A 920 -7.17 -6.36 46.39
CA GLY A 920 -8.16 -6.91 45.48
C GLY A 920 -9.00 -5.84 44.77
N ASN A 921 -8.46 -4.64 44.59
CA ASN A 921 -9.14 -3.49 43.99
C ASN A 921 -8.28 -2.81 42.90
N PHE A 922 -8.88 -1.84 42.22
CA PHE A 922 -8.17 -0.94 41.31
C PHE A 922 -7.86 0.38 42.01
N GLU A 923 -6.62 0.85 41.83
CA GLU A 923 -6.17 2.19 42.19
C GLU A 923 -6.01 3.02 40.91
N GLU A 924 -6.58 4.22 40.90
CA GLU A 924 -6.32 5.20 39.83
C GLU A 924 -5.00 5.90 40.12
N ILE A 925 -4.00 5.70 39.26
CA ILE A 925 -2.68 6.28 39.45
C ILE A 925 -2.66 7.69 38.90
N ALA A 926 -3.03 7.83 37.63
CA ALA A 926 -2.94 9.07 36.91
C ALA A 926 -3.91 9.09 35.73
N ARG A 927 -4.28 10.30 35.30
CA ARG A 927 -5.21 10.54 34.20
C ARG A 927 -4.76 11.71 33.36
N ASP A 928 -5.03 11.65 32.07
CA ASP A 928 -5.00 12.83 31.20
C ASP A 928 -6.36 13.55 31.25
N PHE A 929 -6.33 14.85 31.58
CA PHE A 929 -7.53 15.67 31.70
C PHE A 929 -7.92 16.36 30.40
N ASN A 930 -7.13 16.24 29.34
CA ASN A 930 -7.50 16.77 28.04
C ASN A 930 -8.66 15.97 27.43
N PRO A 931 -9.66 16.63 26.82
CA PRO A 931 -10.76 15.95 26.16
C PRO A 931 -10.31 15.47 24.76
N ASN A 932 -9.68 14.30 24.71
CA ASN A 932 -9.29 13.65 23.47
C ASN A 932 -10.26 12.50 23.16
N TRP A 933 -10.71 12.42 21.91
CA TRP A 933 -11.63 11.37 21.45
C TRP A 933 -10.86 10.16 20.95
N MET A 934 -10.74 9.14 21.80
CA MET A 934 -9.81 8.05 21.55
C MET A 934 -10.26 7.13 20.41
N SER A 935 -9.30 6.73 19.58
CA SER A 935 -9.45 5.75 18.49
C SER A 935 -8.68 4.46 18.77
N ALA A 936 -7.50 4.56 19.39
CA ALA A 936 -6.73 3.42 19.85
C ALA A 936 -5.74 3.87 20.95
N VAL A 937 -5.31 2.93 21.80
CA VAL A 937 -4.31 3.16 22.86
C VAL A 937 -3.31 2.02 22.92
N GLU A 938 -2.08 2.31 23.34
CA GLU A 938 -1.03 1.31 23.56
C GLU A 938 -0.07 1.71 24.69
N ILE A 939 0.47 0.71 25.38
CA ILE A 939 1.50 0.91 26.39
C ILE A 939 2.87 0.73 25.71
N LEU A 940 3.70 1.78 25.70
CA LEU A 940 5.06 1.71 25.14
C LEU A 940 6.02 1.10 26.17
N ASP A 941 6.08 1.72 27.34
CA ASP A 941 6.85 1.27 28.49
C ASP A 941 6.05 1.45 29.80
N ASP A 942 6.71 1.38 30.97
CA ASP A 942 5.99 1.48 32.26
C ASP A 942 5.56 2.92 32.61
N ASP A 943 6.10 3.91 31.90
CA ASP A 943 5.91 5.34 32.17
C ASP A 943 5.27 6.09 31.00
N ASN A 944 5.40 5.59 29.77
CA ASN A 944 4.98 6.22 28.51
C ASN A 944 3.83 5.43 27.86
N PHE A 945 2.76 6.16 27.55
CA PHE A 945 1.52 5.63 26.99
C PHE A 945 1.18 6.34 25.69
N LEU A 946 0.95 5.59 24.62
CA LEU A 946 0.60 6.10 23.31
C LEU A 946 -0.93 6.15 23.14
N GLY A 947 -1.43 7.28 22.65
CA GLY A 947 -2.82 7.49 22.30
C GLY A 947 -2.99 7.96 20.86
N ALA A 948 -4.03 7.48 20.19
CA ALA A 948 -4.48 7.98 18.91
C ALA A 948 -5.90 8.57 19.02
N GLU A 949 -6.15 9.68 18.33
CA GLU A 949 -7.40 10.44 18.42
C GLU A 949 -8.16 10.51 17.07
N ASN A 950 -9.47 10.76 17.12
CA ASN A 950 -10.33 10.95 15.94
C ASN A 950 -9.89 12.08 14.99
N ALA A 951 -9.18 13.09 15.48
CA ALA A 951 -8.62 14.20 14.70
C ALA A 951 -7.32 13.82 13.95
N PHE A 952 -7.05 12.51 13.83
CA PHE A 952 -5.89 11.94 13.12
C PHE A 952 -4.55 12.30 13.77
N ASN A 953 -4.54 12.48 15.08
CA ASN A 953 -3.35 12.80 15.88
C ASN A 953 -2.86 11.60 16.68
N LEU A 954 -1.56 11.60 16.96
CA LEU A 954 -0.90 10.77 17.95
C LEU A 954 -0.39 11.65 19.09
N PHE A 955 -0.46 11.13 20.31
CA PHE A 955 0.13 11.76 21.48
C PHE A 955 0.72 10.71 22.43
N VAL A 956 1.71 11.12 23.22
CA VAL A 956 2.32 10.29 24.27
C VAL A 956 2.14 10.96 25.61
N CYS A 957 1.54 10.24 26.54
CA CYS A 957 1.40 10.62 27.94
C CYS A 957 2.52 9.98 28.75
N GLN A 958 3.15 10.78 29.62
CA GLN A 958 4.16 10.30 30.56
C GLN A 958 3.67 10.43 32.00
N LYS A 959 3.97 9.41 32.81
CA LYS A 959 3.77 9.40 34.26
C LYS A 959 4.90 10.15 34.96
N ASP A 960 4.57 11.24 35.65
CA ASP A 960 5.55 11.97 36.48
C ASP A 960 5.70 11.32 37.86
N SER A 961 6.58 10.33 37.95
CA SER A 961 6.91 9.67 39.23
C SER A 961 7.81 10.54 40.13
N ALA A 962 8.42 11.58 39.58
CA ALA A 962 9.36 12.45 40.29
C ALA A 962 8.66 13.65 40.96
N ALA A 963 7.39 13.91 40.60
CA ALA A 963 6.57 14.94 41.21
C ALA A 963 6.52 14.83 42.74
N THR A 964 6.58 16.00 43.40
CA THR A 964 6.65 16.10 44.86
C THR A 964 5.27 16.09 45.53
N THR A 965 4.22 16.44 44.80
CA THR A 965 2.84 16.46 45.29
C THR A 965 2.04 15.29 44.73
N ASP A 966 1.10 14.76 45.53
CA ASP A 966 0.24 13.66 45.09
C ASP A 966 -0.73 14.09 43.97
N GLU A 967 -1.09 15.37 43.89
CA GLU A 967 -1.93 15.92 42.82
C GLU A 967 -1.21 15.94 41.47
N GLU A 968 0.07 16.36 41.44
CA GLU A 968 0.88 16.32 40.23
C GLU A 968 1.13 14.89 39.76
N ARG A 969 1.29 13.93 40.68
CA ARG A 969 1.42 12.50 40.34
C ARG A 969 0.17 11.91 39.69
N GLN A 970 -1.01 12.45 40.01
CA GLN A 970 -2.28 12.05 39.41
C GLN A 970 -2.48 12.61 38.00
N HIS A 971 -1.59 13.49 37.53
CA HIS A 971 -1.69 14.11 36.21
C HIS A 971 -0.73 13.43 35.23
N LEU A 972 -1.26 12.91 34.11
CA LEU A 972 -0.44 12.50 32.98
C LEU A 972 -0.12 13.70 32.10
N GLN A 973 1.16 13.93 31.79
CA GLN A 973 1.57 15.02 30.91
C GLN A 973 1.69 14.54 29.46
N GLU A 974 1.10 15.27 28.52
CA GLU A 974 1.30 15.06 27.09
C GLU A 974 2.71 15.57 26.70
N VAL A 975 3.68 14.66 26.63
CA VAL A 975 5.08 14.96 26.27
C VAL A 975 5.35 14.85 24.78
N GLY A 976 4.57 14.02 24.08
CA GLY A 976 4.65 13.81 22.65
C GLY A 976 3.35 14.22 21.96
N LEU A 977 3.45 14.99 20.88
CA LEU A 977 2.32 15.43 20.05
C LEU A 977 2.71 15.36 18.58
N SER A 978 1.89 14.73 17.74
CA SER A 978 2.13 14.67 16.29
C SER A 978 0.83 14.46 15.52
N HIS A 979 0.69 15.12 14.38
CA HIS A 979 -0.39 14.85 13.43
C HIS A 979 0.03 13.78 12.43
N LEU A 980 -0.63 12.63 12.49
CA LEU A 980 -0.36 11.50 11.60
C LEU A 980 -1.03 11.70 10.24
N GLY A 981 -2.28 12.20 10.24
CA GLY A 981 -3.10 12.34 9.03
C GLY A 981 -3.86 11.06 8.63
N GLU A 982 -3.86 10.06 9.52
CA GLU A 982 -4.52 8.77 9.38
C GLU A 982 -5.37 8.44 10.60
N PHE A 983 -6.41 7.63 10.42
CA PHE A 983 -7.25 7.15 11.52
C PHE A 983 -6.81 5.76 11.96
N VAL A 984 -6.26 5.65 13.16
CA VAL A 984 -5.71 4.39 13.70
C VAL A 984 -6.83 3.59 14.39
N ASN A 985 -7.04 2.35 13.98
CA ASN A 985 -8.02 1.45 14.61
C ASN A 985 -7.40 0.49 15.63
N VAL A 986 -6.15 0.08 15.40
CA VAL A 986 -5.50 -0.96 16.19
C VAL A 986 -4.02 -0.67 16.38
N PHE A 987 -3.54 -0.90 17.60
CA PHE A 987 -2.13 -1.01 17.96
C PHE A 987 -1.82 -2.42 18.41
N CYS A 988 -0.66 -2.95 18.02
CA CYS A 988 -0.12 -4.19 18.56
C CYS A 988 1.41 -4.17 18.61
N HIS A 989 1.96 -4.86 19.61
CA HIS A 989 3.40 -5.08 19.71
C HIS A 989 3.84 -6.15 18.71
N GLY A 990 4.98 -5.93 18.06
CA GLY A 990 5.56 -6.86 17.10
C GLY A 990 6.29 -6.16 15.96
N SER A 991 7.07 -6.91 15.20
CA SER A 991 7.77 -6.43 14.01
C SER A 991 7.61 -7.43 12.86
N LEU A 992 7.59 -6.93 11.64
CA LEU A 992 7.61 -7.72 10.40
C LEU A 992 9.03 -8.14 9.99
N VAL A 993 10.03 -7.52 10.61
CA VAL A 993 11.44 -7.79 10.33
C VAL A 993 11.93 -8.91 11.23
N MET A 994 12.83 -9.74 10.70
CA MET A 994 13.46 -10.81 11.46
C MET A 994 14.21 -10.24 12.67
N GLN A 995 13.71 -10.52 13.87
CA GLN A 995 14.35 -10.07 15.11
C GLN A 995 15.44 -11.06 15.53
N ASN A 996 16.69 -10.76 15.19
CA ASN A 996 17.83 -11.43 15.81
C ASN A 996 18.04 -10.84 17.22
N LEU A 997 17.29 -11.31 18.21
CA LEU A 997 17.36 -10.86 19.62
C LEU A 997 18.76 -10.96 20.29
N GLY A 998 19.78 -11.46 19.59
CA GLY A 998 21.17 -11.52 20.04
C GLY A 998 22.09 -10.37 19.56
N GLU A 999 21.68 -9.57 18.57
CA GLU A 999 22.48 -8.43 18.07
C GLU A 999 22.03 -7.12 18.75
N THR A 1000 22.78 -6.68 19.75
CA THR A 1000 22.53 -5.51 20.62
C THR A 1000 22.75 -4.14 19.97
N SER A 1001 22.68 -4.01 18.64
CA SER A 1001 23.00 -2.76 17.95
C SER A 1001 21.83 -2.10 17.22
N THR A 1002 20.56 -2.40 17.53
CA THR A 1002 19.46 -1.62 16.93
C THR A 1002 19.42 -0.22 17.55
N PRO A 1003 19.42 0.86 16.75
CA PRO A 1003 19.44 2.23 17.25
C PRO A 1003 18.14 2.65 17.94
N THR A 1004 17.05 1.90 17.73
CA THR A 1004 15.73 2.16 18.31
C THR A 1004 15.29 1.00 19.22
N GLN A 1005 14.41 1.29 20.17
CA GLN A 1005 13.96 0.34 21.19
C GLN A 1005 12.44 0.21 21.18
N GLY A 1006 11.92 -1.02 21.22
CA GLY A 1006 10.49 -1.29 21.13
C GLY A 1006 9.93 -1.19 19.69
N SER A 1007 8.83 -1.88 19.43
CA SER A 1007 8.22 -1.98 18.11
C SER A 1007 6.71 -2.16 18.25
N VAL A 1008 5.96 -1.12 17.90
CA VAL A 1008 4.49 -1.09 17.92
C VAL A 1008 3.99 -0.83 16.52
N LEU A 1009 3.28 -1.80 15.94
CA LEU A 1009 2.61 -1.65 14.65
C LEU A 1009 1.22 -1.07 14.85
N PHE A 1010 0.76 -0.29 13.88
CA PHE A 1010 -0.61 0.23 13.86
C PHE A 1010 -1.26 0.09 12.49
N GLY A 1011 -2.56 -0.18 12.49
CA GLY A 1011 -3.39 -0.33 11.29
C GLY A 1011 -4.42 0.79 11.17
N THR A 1012 -4.61 1.32 9.96
CA THR A 1012 -5.49 2.47 9.71
C THR A 1012 -6.69 2.16 8.82
N VAL A 1013 -7.67 3.07 8.82
CA VAL A 1013 -8.86 3.02 7.96
C VAL A 1013 -8.53 3.08 6.46
N ASN A 1014 -7.43 3.72 6.06
CA ASN A 1014 -7.03 3.78 4.66
C ASN A 1014 -6.17 2.59 4.22
N GLY A 1015 -5.92 1.62 5.12
CA GLY A 1015 -5.04 0.49 4.83
C GLY A 1015 -3.54 0.78 5.00
N MET A 1016 -3.18 1.93 5.60
CA MET A 1016 -1.79 2.20 5.96
C MET A 1016 -1.43 1.34 7.18
N ILE A 1017 -0.23 0.77 7.14
CA ILE A 1017 0.42 0.16 8.30
C ILE A 1017 1.62 1.02 8.63
N GLY A 1018 1.74 1.41 9.89
CA GLY A 1018 2.90 2.15 10.37
C GLY A 1018 3.53 1.50 11.59
N LEU A 1019 4.72 1.98 11.92
CA LEU A 1019 5.52 1.52 13.04
C LEU A 1019 5.87 2.70 13.95
N VAL A 1020 5.71 2.51 15.25
CA VAL A 1020 6.20 3.41 16.30
C VAL A 1020 7.32 2.70 17.06
N THR A 1021 8.42 3.41 17.29
CA THR A 1021 9.60 2.92 18.03
C THR A 1021 10.15 4.04 18.91
N SER A 1022 10.76 3.68 20.04
CA SER A 1022 11.34 4.64 20.98
C SER A 1022 12.78 4.98 20.58
N LEU A 1023 13.15 6.25 20.78
CA LEU A 1023 14.48 6.79 20.52
C LEU A 1023 15.17 7.20 21.82
N SER A 1024 16.50 7.14 21.86
CA SER A 1024 17.25 7.80 22.93
C SER A 1024 17.24 9.33 22.72
N GLU A 1025 17.48 10.08 23.79
CA GLU A 1025 17.53 11.55 23.73
C GLU A 1025 18.60 12.08 22.77
N SER A 1026 19.78 11.42 22.72
CA SER A 1026 20.85 11.78 21.79
C SER A 1026 20.43 11.60 20.33
N TRP A 1027 19.77 10.47 20.03
CA TRP A 1027 19.25 10.16 18.70
C TRP A 1027 18.11 11.09 18.30
N TYR A 1028 17.19 11.39 19.22
CA TYR A 1028 16.09 12.32 18.98
C TYR A 1028 16.61 13.71 18.58
N ASN A 1029 17.58 14.25 19.31
CA ASN A 1029 18.15 15.57 19.00
C ASN A 1029 18.87 15.59 17.64
N LEU A 1030 19.60 14.53 17.31
CA LEU A 1030 20.26 14.39 16.01
C LEU A 1030 19.25 14.36 14.86
N LEU A 1031 18.24 13.51 14.97
CA LEU A 1031 17.21 13.34 13.94
C LEU A 1031 16.31 14.57 13.82
N LEU A 1032 16.04 15.28 14.92
CA LEU A 1032 15.29 16.53 14.89
C LEU A 1032 16.07 17.65 14.16
N ASP A 1033 17.39 17.77 14.39
CA ASP A 1033 18.22 18.72 13.63
C ASP A 1033 18.27 18.34 12.14
N MET A 1034 18.39 17.04 11.85
CA MET A 1034 18.32 16.52 10.49
C MET A 1034 16.99 16.84 9.81
N GLN A 1035 15.86 16.63 10.49
CA GLN A 1035 14.52 16.95 9.99
C GLN A 1035 14.37 18.44 9.66
N ASN A 1036 14.86 19.31 10.53
CA ASN A 1036 14.84 20.76 10.31
C ASN A 1036 15.69 21.18 9.10
N ARG A 1037 16.82 20.51 8.86
CA ARG A 1037 17.70 20.76 7.71
C ARG A 1037 17.09 20.23 6.42
N LEU A 1038 16.56 19.02 6.43
CA LEU A 1038 15.83 18.45 5.30
C LEU A 1038 14.70 19.36 4.87
N ASN A 1039 13.91 19.84 5.82
CA ASN A 1039 12.84 20.80 5.55
C ASN A 1039 13.33 22.07 4.85
N LYS A 1040 14.53 22.59 5.15
CA LYS A 1040 15.08 23.77 4.45
C LYS A 1040 15.56 23.45 3.03
N VAL A 1041 16.30 22.36 2.85
CA VAL A 1041 16.84 21.94 1.55
C VAL A 1041 15.70 21.59 0.59
N ILE A 1042 14.68 20.93 1.11
CA ILE A 1042 13.46 20.59 0.38
C ILE A 1042 12.66 21.87 0.03
N LYS A 1043 12.55 22.85 0.94
CA LYS A 1043 11.86 24.14 0.71
C LYS A 1043 12.54 25.09 -0.29
N SER A 1044 13.88 25.06 -0.39
CA SER A 1044 14.67 26.01 -1.21
C SER A 1044 14.27 26.04 -2.70
N HIS A 1045 13.54 25.03 -3.18
CA HIS A 1045 13.01 24.95 -4.54
C HIS A 1045 11.66 25.64 -4.79
N CYS A 1046 10.99 26.18 -3.77
CA CYS A 1046 9.66 26.79 -3.93
C CYS A 1046 9.69 28.33 -4.16
N HIS A 1047 10.87 28.97 -4.20
CA HIS A 1047 10.97 30.43 -4.38
C HIS A 1047 11.28 30.82 -5.84
N PRO A 1048 10.40 31.55 -6.56
CA PRO A 1048 10.56 31.85 -7.98
C PRO A 1048 11.27 33.19 -8.23
N THR A 1049 12.41 33.48 -7.59
CA THR A 1049 13.08 34.80 -7.76
C THR A 1049 14.58 34.82 -7.95
N ILE A 1050 15.27 33.68 -8.11
CA ILE A 1050 16.68 33.71 -8.53
C ILE A 1050 16.84 32.79 -9.73
N ASN A 1051 17.37 33.34 -10.82
CA ASN A 1051 17.78 32.63 -12.04
C ASN A 1051 18.67 31.43 -11.68
N CYS A 1052 18.08 30.28 -11.43
CA CYS A 1052 18.76 29.01 -11.31
C CYS A 1052 18.66 28.28 -12.65
N VAL A 1053 19.82 27.84 -13.14
CA VAL A 1053 20.01 27.14 -14.41
C VAL A 1053 19.10 25.90 -14.49
N PRO A 1054 18.32 25.72 -15.56
CA PRO A 1054 17.47 24.55 -15.72
C PRO A 1054 18.34 23.33 -16.05
N GLY A 1055 18.20 22.24 -15.29
CA GLY A 1055 18.78 20.97 -15.79
C GLY A 1055 19.00 19.80 -14.86
N ARG A 1056 18.83 19.86 -13.53
CA ARG A 1056 19.06 18.66 -12.68
C ARG A 1056 18.25 18.71 -11.39
N CYS A 1057 17.09 18.06 -11.34
CA CYS A 1057 16.45 17.63 -10.09
C CYS A 1057 15.42 16.52 -10.36
N HIS A 1058 15.44 15.48 -9.54
CA HIS A 1058 14.34 14.55 -9.34
C HIS A 1058 13.65 14.97 -8.04
N SER A 1059 12.41 15.48 -8.09
CA SER A 1059 11.60 15.70 -6.89
C SER A 1059 10.49 14.65 -6.80
N LEU A 1060 10.49 13.86 -5.71
CA LEU A 1060 9.54 12.75 -5.49
C LEU A 1060 8.26 13.18 -4.73
N TRP A 1061 8.12 14.46 -4.43
CA TRP A 1061 7.11 14.97 -3.50
C TRP A 1061 6.65 16.39 -3.86
N ILE A 1062 5.35 16.69 -3.73
CA ILE A 1062 4.76 18.02 -3.98
C ILE A 1062 4.84 18.80 -2.66
N TRP A 1063 5.89 19.61 -2.53
CA TRP A 1063 6.24 20.26 -1.27
C TRP A 1063 5.70 21.69 -1.14
N LEU A 1064 4.39 21.74 -0.97
CA LEU A 1064 3.64 22.98 -0.86
C LEU A 1064 3.47 23.51 0.57
N LEU A 1065 3.80 22.67 1.55
CA LEU A 1065 3.51 22.92 2.95
C LEU A 1065 4.76 22.73 3.79
N ASP A 1066 4.86 23.55 4.84
CA ASP A 1066 5.84 23.33 5.88
C ASP A 1066 5.50 21.99 6.57
N SER A 1067 6.41 21.00 6.48
CA SER A 1067 6.29 19.72 7.21
C SER A 1067 5.93 19.96 8.68
N SER A 1068 6.48 21.02 9.28
CA SER A 1068 6.13 21.40 10.66
C SER A 1068 4.65 21.76 10.83
N THR A 1069 4.02 22.46 9.87
CA THR A 1069 2.60 22.82 9.91
C THR A 1069 1.70 21.61 9.65
N TRP A 1070 2.13 20.72 8.75
CA TRP A 1070 1.41 19.45 8.50
C TRP A 1070 1.41 18.56 9.74
N ARG A 1071 2.58 18.31 10.33
CA ARG A 1071 2.75 17.46 11.52
C ARG A 1071 2.32 18.14 12.83
N SER A 1072 2.02 19.44 12.82
CA SER A 1072 1.49 20.14 14.00
C SER A 1072 0.18 19.51 14.47
N PHE A 1073 0.12 19.20 15.77
CA PHE A 1073 -1.05 18.66 16.44
C PHE A 1073 -2.23 19.62 16.26
N HIS A 1074 -3.35 19.10 15.76
CA HIS A 1074 -4.50 19.92 15.43
C HIS A 1074 -5.78 19.24 15.86
N THR A 1075 -6.49 19.88 16.79
CA THR A 1075 -7.86 19.53 17.19
C THR A 1075 -8.73 20.78 17.04
N GLU A 1076 -10.05 20.62 17.20
CA GLU A 1076 -10.97 21.77 17.23
C GLU A 1076 -10.62 22.78 18.34
N ARG A 1077 -9.96 22.31 19.41
CA ARG A 1077 -9.65 23.12 20.59
C ARG A 1077 -8.27 23.76 20.54
N LYS A 1078 -7.25 23.01 20.12
CA LYS A 1078 -5.85 23.46 20.18
C LYS A 1078 -5.09 23.14 18.90
N THR A 1079 -4.13 23.99 18.58
CA THR A 1079 -3.13 23.74 17.54
C THR A 1079 -1.76 23.99 18.14
N GLU A 1080 -0.96 22.94 18.25
CA GLU A 1080 0.35 22.95 18.91
C GLU A 1080 1.42 22.37 17.98
N PRO A 1081 2.68 22.82 18.06
CA PRO A 1081 3.75 22.25 17.26
C PRO A 1081 4.01 20.80 17.65
N ALA A 1082 4.50 20.00 16.71
CA ALA A 1082 4.87 18.62 17.00
C ALA A 1082 6.08 18.57 17.96
N THR A 1083 5.99 17.70 18.97
CA THR A 1083 7.05 17.47 19.96
C THR A 1083 7.16 15.99 20.27
N GLY A 1084 8.34 15.49 20.62
CA GLY A 1084 8.54 14.10 21.05
C GLY A 1084 8.35 13.04 19.95
N PHE A 1085 8.10 13.44 18.70
CA PHE A 1085 7.96 12.57 17.55
C PHE A 1085 8.91 13.01 16.42
N ILE A 1086 9.48 12.02 15.74
CA ILE A 1086 10.28 12.21 14.52
C ILE A 1086 9.53 11.57 13.36
N ASP A 1087 9.47 12.29 12.24
CA ASP A 1087 8.84 11.81 11.02
C ASP A 1087 9.80 10.91 10.23
N GLY A 1088 9.64 9.60 10.39
CA GLY A 1088 10.46 8.59 9.71
C GLY A 1088 10.43 8.73 8.19
N ASP A 1089 9.26 8.97 7.60
CA ASP A 1089 9.08 9.10 6.14
C ASP A 1089 9.96 10.22 5.56
N LEU A 1090 10.07 11.33 6.31
CA LEU A 1090 10.92 12.46 5.92
C LEU A 1090 12.41 12.13 6.06
N ILE A 1091 12.81 11.42 7.13
CA ILE A 1091 14.20 11.00 7.32
C ILE A 1091 14.62 10.03 6.21
N GLU A 1092 13.76 9.08 5.83
CA GLU A 1092 14.05 8.11 4.75
C GLU A 1092 14.19 8.77 3.38
N SER A 1093 13.42 9.83 3.14
CA SER A 1093 13.53 10.62 1.90
C SER A 1093 14.94 11.21 1.67
N PHE A 1094 15.80 11.24 2.70
CA PHE A 1094 17.21 11.60 2.57
C PHE A 1094 17.97 10.69 1.59
N LEU A 1095 17.63 9.39 1.51
CA LEU A 1095 18.29 8.48 0.57
C LEU A 1095 17.90 8.72 -0.89
N ASP A 1096 16.79 9.45 -1.10
CA ASP A 1096 16.23 9.71 -2.42
C ASP A 1096 16.70 11.03 -3.03
N ILE A 1097 17.24 11.94 -2.23
CA ILE A 1097 17.78 13.21 -2.73
C ILE A 1097 19.14 13.02 -3.42
N SER A 1098 19.48 13.94 -4.32
CA SER A 1098 20.78 13.93 -5.01
C SER A 1098 21.95 14.16 -4.04
N ARG A 1099 23.12 13.57 -4.31
CA ARG A 1099 24.31 13.68 -3.46
C ARG A 1099 24.76 15.12 -3.11
N PRO A 1100 24.69 16.13 -4.02
CA PRO A 1100 24.98 17.52 -3.66
C PRO A 1100 24.01 18.10 -2.61
N LYS A 1101 22.73 17.71 -2.66
CA LYS A 1101 21.74 18.11 -1.65
C LYS A 1101 22.00 17.42 -0.31
N MET A 1102 22.46 16.17 -0.33
CA MET A 1102 22.90 15.49 0.90
C MET A 1102 24.05 16.26 1.57
N GLN A 1103 25.00 16.77 0.76
CA GLN A 1103 26.10 17.61 1.28
C GLN A 1103 25.60 18.92 1.91
N GLU A 1104 24.55 19.52 1.35
CA GLU A 1104 23.91 20.71 1.93
C GLU A 1104 23.24 20.41 3.29
N VAL A 1105 22.63 19.24 3.44
CA VAL A 1105 22.00 18.80 4.70
C VAL A 1105 23.05 18.61 5.79
N VAL A 1106 24.18 17.94 5.49
CA VAL A 1106 25.22 17.64 6.49
C VAL A 1106 26.08 18.86 6.86
N ALA A 1107 25.97 19.97 6.14
CA ALA A 1107 26.78 21.16 6.39
C ALA A 1107 26.59 21.69 7.83
N ASN A 1108 27.66 21.68 8.63
CA ASN A 1108 27.65 22.05 10.06
C ASN A 1108 26.78 21.13 10.95
N LEU A 1109 26.53 19.89 10.55
CA LEU A 1109 25.93 18.88 11.41
C LEU A 1109 27.01 18.24 12.29
N GLN A 1110 26.76 18.17 13.59
CA GLN A 1110 27.67 17.56 14.55
C GLN A 1110 27.04 16.30 15.13
N ILE A 1111 27.78 15.19 15.10
CA ILE A 1111 27.41 13.92 15.74
C ILE A 1111 28.24 13.78 17.01
N ASP A 1112 27.61 13.32 18.09
CA ASP A 1112 28.30 12.90 19.30
C ASP A 1112 28.52 11.38 19.22
N ASP A 1113 29.77 10.94 19.09
CA ASP A 1113 30.15 9.53 18.93
C ASP A 1113 30.02 8.72 20.25
N GLY A 1114 29.20 9.19 21.21
CA GLY A 1114 29.09 8.60 22.56
C GLY A 1114 30.35 8.77 23.42
N SER A 1115 31.38 9.44 22.89
CA SER A 1115 32.63 9.77 23.56
C SER A 1115 32.64 11.18 24.16
N GLY A 1116 31.57 11.96 23.95
CA GLY A 1116 31.45 13.36 24.37
C GLY A 1116 32.22 14.34 23.49
N MET A 1117 32.87 13.87 22.41
CA MET A 1117 33.47 14.70 21.38
C MET A 1117 32.53 14.83 20.18
N LYS A 1118 32.24 16.08 19.79
CA LYS A 1118 31.44 16.39 18.61
C LYS A 1118 32.30 16.33 17.36
N ARG A 1119 31.96 15.43 16.45
CA ARG A 1119 32.59 15.28 15.13
C ARG A 1119 31.66 15.82 14.04
N GLU A 1120 32.23 16.38 12.97
CA GLU A 1120 31.45 16.74 11.78
C GLU A 1120 30.97 15.48 11.04
N ALA A 1121 29.67 15.44 10.75
CA ALA A 1121 29.03 14.34 10.04
C ALA A 1121 29.38 14.37 8.55
N THR A 1122 29.68 13.21 7.97
CA THR A 1122 29.77 13.08 6.51
C THR A 1122 28.46 12.57 5.92
N VAL A 1123 28.29 12.72 4.60
CA VAL A 1123 27.13 12.17 3.88
C VAL A 1123 27.03 10.65 4.06
N ASP A 1124 28.17 9.95 3.99
CA ASP A 1124 28.20 8.50 4.06
C ASP A 1124 27.87 7.99 5.47
N ASP A 1125 28.21 8.75 6.52
CA ASP A 1125 27.80 8.45 7.91
C ASP A 1125 26.27 8.49 8.05
N LEU A 1126 25.64 9.55 7.50
CA LEU A 1126 24.19 9.71 7.55
C LEU A 1126 23.44 8.69 6.67
N ILE A 1127 23.98 8.33 5.51
CA ILE A 1127 23.43 7.25 4.68
C ILE A 1127 23.37 5.96 5.49
N LYS A 1128 24.46 5.61 6.20
CA LYS A 1128 24.51 4.41 7.03
C LYS A 1128 23.46 4.42 8.13
N ILE A 1129 23.27 5.57 8.80
CA ILE A 1129 22.27 5.75 9.84
C ILE A 1129 20.86 5.55 9.28
N VAL A 1130 20.52 6.20 8.16
CA VAL A 1130 19.18 6.11 7.57
C VAL A 1130 18.94 4.71 7.01
N GLU A 1131 19.94 4.07 6.40
CA GLU A 1131 19.85 2.67 5.97
C GLU A 1131 19.55 1.73 7.14
N GLU A 1132 20.15 1.95 8.31
CA GLU A 1132 19.88 1.14 9.50
C GLU A 1132 18.45 1.36 10.02
N LEU A 1133 17.95 2.61 9.97
CA LEU A 1133 16.56 2.91 10.30
C LEU A 1133 15.57 2.30 9.30
N THR A 1134 15.87 2.29 8.00
CA THR A 1134 14.98 1.70 6.98
C THR A 1134 14.83 0.17 7.11
N ARG A 1135 15.74 -0.48 7.85
CA ARG A 1135 15.70 -1.93 8.07
C ARG A 1135 14.76 -2.33 9.21
N ILE A 1136 14.22 -1.39 9.99
CA ILE A 1136 13.34 -1.74 11.11
C ILE A 1136 11.92 -2.13 10.68
N HIS A 1137 11.54 -1.87 9.42
CA HIS A 1137 10.20 -2.14 8.89
C HIS A 1137 10.14 -2.65 7.44
#